data_AF-A0A970FM66-F1
#
_entry.id   AF-A0A970FM66-F1
#
_cell.length_a   1.000
_cell.length_b   1.000
_cell.length_c   1.000
_cell.angle_alpha   90.00
_cell.angle_beta   90.00
_cell.angle_gamma   90.00
#
_symmetry.space_group_name_H-M   'P 1'
#
loop_
_entity.id
_entity.type
_entity.pdbx_description
1 polymer ?
#
loop_
_entity_poly.entity_id
_entity_poly.type
_entity_poly.pdbx_seq_one_letter_code
_entity_poly.pdbx_strand_id
1 'polypeptide(L)'
;MRQKFMKATKVFFSLLLSVSLILSTLTVNMAFAFISNSGSTRIIHNQEREIGKGVVLAEWQGITSAGKPKAGHTITFNPITSDAQILTAFGDSVNSRVTLSTSSMKVEQEGVSVIGGINGDFYYLETGIPIGIMIKDGRLVSYSSTEWNAIGFKKDGSVVIGRRPDLEMKFTVNGKSYAFGNLNKTQGDWGPYLYTADYGSTTGSTVPSLEVILDIEEGEPAIGRPLVAKVADIRLNAKATPIGPNQLVLSARNDKTGYYAISQLRMGDVVLFEITDKTGEWEGVQQAIGGEKILIDNGAIVSGLSSSNYNPATAIGVKANGDVVLYQIDGRSSVSQGASSLEVAQFLYDLGCVEAIQLDGGGSSAIIARKPGYRSPGLLNSPSDGKERANSNSILLVSKRSIEIKDGTAEAGKEAKKLHMYPFKGYALPGATVEYSLLATDEYYFPTEVPKEVTWMSNAGEFDSSGKLTITGNPGAYPVMVASDKAMGSGQIVVLSEVTSLKPAKSVVNVRPGESVDLSCVAYYYNIPVASSDKSFTWKVEGNIGTINEEGVFTASPDAKDKGRVVVSYGKTTAYIDIVFPGSPDTIEDFENGITWGASFERAKSASASVIEDPSKAKSGSKILKVDYDFTLAQGVEAGIAGAYAFRVDPNTGNPAGITLDKAPAAIGMWVYGDNSKAWLRAQLKDGKGQRFNIDFTKEYNPATGTGGIDWTGWKYVEAEIPSGKTGPFVLETPIRIMTTRDDLRTKGTLYFDQIRAVYTAGSKDTQAPVLSVPSITEIINTNKVSLKATLSDDRSGVDVTSIKVHLDGVLLPVTTTVNTDGTVVLEHQLGAELPLADGMHRLTFEYSDFLGNKDIKNITFTVDTGAPQITAVTSGSVVEEGTFTTELGVKNPKTLRKVYMKFSFDPSRVEVVDADPSKPGKQIALEAGVKKGKVITHLVDEVNGTITLEIDNLTNFSQDSTAIFGTITFKAKKTFGDSTKTGMVLGAMIVGSNPASQRFVLPEMQTNLVYDYTLTVQGTKAGERTIFTCTDSNGNPVTKAGIYMEGTAAPFFETGEDGKASTGILTLLPTGTELTFRAMKDGKKSNPVKIVITE
;
A
#
# COMPACT_ATOMS: atom_id res chain seq x y z
N MET A 1 28.71 -42.01 -37.66
CA MET A 1 28.94 -41.26 -36.41
C MET A 1 30.29 -40.54 -36.36
N ARG A 2 31.44 -41.21 -36.58
CA ARG A 2 32.78 -40.58 -36.58
C ARG A 2 32.97 -39.37 -37.53
N GLN A 3 32.39 -39.39 -38.73
CA GLN A 3 32.47 -38.23 -39.66
C GLN A 3 31.61 -37.02 -39.24
N LYS A 4 30.48 -37.23 -38.55
CA LYS A 4 29.66 -36.13 -37.97
C LYS A 4 30.34 -35.56 -36.74
N PHE A 5 30.93 -36.42 -35.90
CA PHE A 5 31.75 -36.00 -34.77
C PHE A 5 32.94 -35.17 -35.24
N MET A 6 33.73 -35.65 -36.22
CA MET A 6 34.88 -34.92 -36.78
C MET A 6 34.54 -33.62 -37.53
N LYS A 7 33.35 -33.51 -38.17
CA LYS A 7 32.89 -32.22 -38.74
C LYS A 7 32.54 -31.22 -37.63
N ALA A 8 31.86 -31.67 -36.57
CA ALA A 8 31.55 -30.84 -35.41
C ALA A 8 32.82 -30.43 -34.65
N THR A 9 33.80 -31.33 -34.45
CA THR A 9 35.06 -30.99 -33.78
C THR A 9 35.95 -30.09 -34.62
N LYS A 10 35.95 -30.22 -35.96
CA LYS A 10 36.71 -29.31 -36.84
C LYS A 10 36.11 -27.92 -36.90
N VAL A 11 34.78 -27.77 -36.93
CA VAL A 11 34.10 -26.46 -36.82
C VAL A 11 34.35 -25.86 -35.44
N PHE A 12 34.24 -26.65 -34.36
CA PHE A 12 34.51 -26.20 -33.00
C PHE A 12 35.98 -25.77 -32.79
N PHE A 13 36.97 -26.51 -33.32
CA PHE A 13 38.38 -26.13 -33.23
C PHE A 13 38.75 -24.98 -34.18
N SER A 14 38.16 -24.88 -35.37
CA SER A 14 38.42 -23.74 -36.26
C SER A 14 37.71 -22.47 -35.79
N LEU A 15 36.57 -22.58 -35.10
CA LEU A 15 35.91 -21.50 -34.38
C LEU A 15 36.70 -21.10 -33.12
N LEU A 16 37.20 -22.05 -32.32
CA LEU A 16 38.10 -21.74 -31.19
C LEU A 16 39.41 -21.10 -31.66
N LEU A 17 40.01 -21.60 -32.75
CA LEU A 17 41.27 -21.09 -33.26
C LEU A 17 41.08 -19.69 -33.88
N SER A 18 40.01 -19.47 -34.65
CA SER A 18 39.66 -18.14 -35.16
C SER A 18 39.29 -17.19 -34.03
N VAL A 19 38.47 -17.59 -33.06
CA VAL A 19 38.15 -16.79 -31.87
C VAL A 19 39.38 -16.51 -31.01
N SER A 20 40.34 -17.44 -30.89
CA SER A 20 41.61 -17.22 -30.17
C SER A 20 42.57 -16.27 -30.90
N LEU A 21 42.66 -16.35 -32.24
CA LEU A 21 43.41 -15.40 -33.07
C LEU A 21 42.74 -14.02 -33.04
N ILE A 22 41.40 -13.96 -33.02
CA ILE A 22 40.59 -12.75 -32.89
C ILE A 22 40.72 -12.13 -31.49
N LEU A 23 40.79 -12.92 -30.41
CA LEU A 23 41.10 -12.47 -29.04
C LEU A 23 42.47 -11.78 -28.94
N SER A 24 43.43 -12.16 -29.79
CA SER A 24 44.76 -11.53 -29.85
C SER A 24 44.88 -10.35 -30.83
N THR A 25 43.91 -10.17 -31.74
CA THR A 25 43.97 -9.18 -32.85
C THR A 25 42.85 -8.14 -32.85
N LEU A 26 41.76 -8.37 -32.13
CA LEU A 26 40.77 -7.33 -31.86
C LEU A 26 41.25 -6.46 -30.68
N THR A 27 42.21 -5.59 -30.96
CA THR A 27 42.01 -4.23 -30.49
C THR A 27 40.68 -3.79 -31.11
N VAL A 28 39.65 -3.58 -30.30
CA VAL A 28 38.40 -2.93 -30.74
C VAL A 28 38.77 -1.49 -31.15
N ASN A 29 39.39 -1.33 -32.31
CA ASN A 29 39.64 -0.05 -32.96
C ASN A 29 38.41 0.33 -33.77
N MET A 30 37.31 0.54 -33.06
CA MET A 30 36.35 1.57 -33.42
C MET A 30 36.14 2.42 -32.17
N ALA A 31 37.23 2.97 -31.62
CA ALA A 31 37.10 4.10 -30.75
C ALA A 31 36.70 5.28 -31.66
N PHE A 32 35.40 5.55 -31.75
CA PHE A 32 35.01 6.92 -32.02
C PHE A 32 35.66 7.79 -30.95
N ALA A 33 36.04 9.02 -31.30
CA ALA A 33 36.67 9.93 -30.33
C ALA A 33 35.71 10.15 -29.16
N PHE A 34 35.93 9.43 -28.07
CA PHE A 34 35.16 9.55 -26.84
C PHE A 34 35.92 10.46 -25.88
N ILE A 35 35.20 11.39 -25.26
CA ILE A 35 35.77 12.36 -24.35
C ILE A 35 35.92 11.75 -22.96
N SER A 36 37.15 11.63 -22.45
CA SER A 36 37.39 11.19 -21.07
C SER A 36 37.09 12.29 -20.04
N ASN A 37 37.23 13.56 -20.42
CA ASN A 37 36.91 14.74 -19.61
C ASN A 37 36.36 15.85 -20.50
N SER A 38 35.24 16.46 -20.12
CA SER A 38 34.67 17.62 -20.81
C SER A 38 34.63 18.80 -19.85
N GLY A 39 35.50 19.80 -20.09
CA GLY A 39 35.74 20.89 -19.15
C GLY A 39 36.10 20.39 -17.75
N SER A 40 35.29 20.73 -16.74
CA SER A 40 35.47 20.30 -15.35
C SER A 40 34.80 18.96 -15.01
N THR A 41 34.17 18.31 -15.98
CA THR A 41 33.44 17.04 -15.81
C THR A 41 34.33 15.88 -16.18
N ARG A 42 34.59 14.99 -15.22
CA ARG A 42 35.27 13.72 -15.45
C ARG A 42 34.24 12.65 -15.80
N ILE A 43 34.39 11.99 -16.94
CA ILE A 43 33.50 10.89 -17.31
C ILE A 43 33.88 9.63 -16.53
N ILE A 44 32.89 9.03 -15.88
CA ILE A 44 33.02 7.87 -14.97
C ILE A 44 32.39 6.60 -15.55
N HIS A 45 31.43 6.77 -16.45
CA HIS A 45 30.81 5.70 -17.20
C HIS A 45 30.56 6.17 -18.62
N ASN A 46 30.83 5.27 -19.56
CA ASN A 46 30.51 5.45 -20.96
C ASN A 46 30.23 4.10 -21.61
N GLN A 47 29.30 4.09 -22.55
CA GLN A 47 29.11 2.99 -23.47
C GLN A 47 28.75 3.54 -24.85
N GLU A 48 29.36 2.96 -25.88
CA GLU A 48 29.06 3.24 -27.27
C GLU A 48 28.53 1.98 -27.93
N ARG A 49 27.47 2.14 -28.72
CA ARG A 49 26.82 1.02 -29.40
C ARG A 49 26.29 1.47 -30.75
N GLU A 50 26.61 0.71 -31.78
CA GLU A 50 25.96 0.88 -33.07
C GLU A 50 24.48 0.41 -32.97
N ILE A 51 23.54 1.31 -33.30
CA ILE A 51 22.08 1.10 -33.17
C ILE A 51 21.34 1.03 -34.51
N GLY A 52 22.05 1.34 -35.59
CA GLY A 52 21.66 1.26 -36.99
C GLY A 52 22.94 1.24 -37.82
N LYS A 53 22.90 0.81 -39.09
CA LYS A 53 24.11 0.71 -39.91
C LYS A 53 24.74 2.10 -40.10
N GLY A 54 25.91 2.34 -39.49
CA GLY A 54 26.58 3.64 -39.45
C GLY A 54 26.08 4.62 -38.37
N VAL A 55 25.17 4.19 -37.48
CA VAL A 55 24.58 5.03 -36.42
C VAL A 55 25.02 4.55 -35.05
N VAL A 56 25.64 5.43 -34.26
CA VAL A 56 26.20 5.10 -32.94
C VAL A 56 25.48 5.88 -31.85
N LEU A 57 24.94 5.17 -30.87
CA LEU A 57 24.47 5.72 -29.60
C LEU A 57 25.60 5.67 -28.58
N ALA A 58 25.91 6.80 -27.96
CA ALA A 58 26.72 6.86 -26.75
C ALA A 58 25.85 7.26 -25.56
N GLU A 59 26.01 6.55 -24.45
CA GLU A 59 25.44 6.90 -23.15
C GLU A 59 26.60 7.17 -22.19
N TRP A 60 26.56 8.28 -21.44
CA TRP A 60 27.65 8.66 -20.55
C TRP A 60 27.15 9.24 -19.23
N GLN A 61 27.95 9.02 -18.17
CA GLN A 61 27.79 9.66 -16.88
C GLN A 61 29.12 10.28 -16.46
N GLY A 62 29.05 11.49 -15.92
CA GLY A 62 30.18 12.26 -15.47
C GLY A 62 29.97 12.83 -14.08
N ILE A 63 31.06 13.27 -13.47
CA ILE A 63 31.06 13.97 -12.19
C ILE A 63 31.93 15.21 -12.28
N THR A 64 31.42 16.33 -11.79
CA THR A 64 32.22 17.57 -11.71
C THR A 64 33.25 17.48 -10.58
N SER A 65 34.22 18.39 -10.59
CA SER A 65 35.17 18.55 -9.47
C SER A 65 34.48 18.82 -8.12
N ALA A 66 33.27 19.38 -8.12
CA ALA A 66 32.44 19.62 -6.94
C ALA A 66 31.54 18.41 -6.56
N GLY A 67 31.71 17.26 -7.22
CA GLY A 67 30.96 16.04 -6.92
C GLY A 67 29.52 16.03 -7.47
N LYS A 68 29.16 16.93 -8.39
CA LYS A 68 27.81 16.97 -8.98
C LYS A 68 27.73 16.03 -10.18
N PRO A 69 26.72 15.15 -10.25
CA PRO A 69 26.58 14.21 -11.36
C PRO A 69 26.07 14.92 -12.62
N LYS A 70 26.45 14.37 -13.78
CA LYS A 70 25.94 14.72 -15.11
C LYS A 70 25.67 13.43 -15.87
N ALA A 71 24.57 13.37 -16.61
CA ALA A 71 24.23 12.22 -17.44
C ALA A 71 23.65 12.69 -18.77
N GLY A 72 24.09 12.07 -19.86
CA GLY A 72 23.67 12.46 -21.19
C GLY A 72 23.88 11.36 -22.24
N HIS A 73 23.40 11.67 -23.42
CA HIS A 73 23.34 10.78 -24.56
C HIS A 73 23.76 11.52 -25.83
N THR A 74 24.39 10.79 -26.76
CA THR A 74 24.58 11.28 -28.12
C THR A 74 24.23 10.22 -29.15
N ILE A 75 23.63 10.62 -30.27
CA ILE A 75 23.49 9.77 -31.45
C ILE A 75 24.33 10.40 -32.57
N THR A 76 25.33 9.66 -33.04
CA THR A 76 26.21 10.08 -34.14
C THR A 76 25.87 9.29 -35.39
N PHE A 77 25.70 9.96 -36.53
CA PHE A 77 25.51 9.33 -37.84
C PHE A 77 26.04 10.23 -38.94
N ASN A 78 26.32 9.66 -40.11
CA ASN A 78 26.67 10.42 -41.30
C ASN A 78 25.51 10.38 -42.30
N PRO A 79 24.89 11.52 -42.67
CA PRO A 79 23.76 11.53 -43.59
C PRO A 79 24.04 10.93 -44.96
N ILE A 80 25.31 10.85 -45.38
CA ILE A 80 25.72 10.29 -46.68
C ILE A 80 25.96 8.78 -46.55
N THR A 81 26.79 8.36 -45.60
CA THR A 81 27.31 6.97 -45.55
C THR A 81 26.50 6.02 -44.66
N SER A 82 25.67 6.54 -43.77
CA SER A 82 24.84 5.73 -42.87
C SER A 82 23.52 5.34 -43.50
N ASP A 83 22.92 4.25 -43.02
CA ASP A 83 21.52 3.87 -43.28
C ASP A 83 20.55 4.74 -42.46
N ALA A 84 20.77 6.05 -42.45
CA ALA A 84 19.98 6.96 -41.63
C ALA A 84 19.81 8.30 -42.32
N GLN A 85 18.61 8.86 -42.19
CA GLN A 85 18.30 10.22 -42.61
C GLN A 85 17.38 10.90 -41.59
N ILE A 86 17.41 12.23 -41.59
CA ILE A 86 16.55 13.03 -40.72
C ILE A 86 15.15 13.14 -41.32
N LEU A 87 14.16 13.14 -40.44
CA LEU A 87 12.79 13.49 -40.71
C LEU A 87 12.33 14.47 -39.63
N THR A 88 11.83 15.64 -40.04
CA THR A 88 11.15 16.53 -39.10
C THR A 88 9.71 16.07 -38.87
N ALA A 89 9.26 16.19 -37.63
CA ALA A 89 7.91 15.81 -37.23
C ALA A 89 7.29 16.89 -36.33
N PHE A 90 5.98 17.06 -36.46
CA PHE A 90 5.14 17.91 -35.61
C PHE A 90 3.82 17.17 -35.34
N GLY A 91 2.91 17.77 -34.57
CA GLY A 91 1.59 17.17 -34.35
C GLY A 91 0.68 17.29 -35.58
N ASP A 92 -0.64 17.25 -35.37
CA ASP A 92 -1.61 17.31 -36.48
C ASP A 92 -1.62 18.69 -37.17
N SER A 93 -1.08 19.70 -36.49
CA SER A 93 -0.87 21.07 -36.97
C SER A 93 0.31 21.71 -36.24
N VAL A 94 0.91 22.77 -36.79
CA VAL A 94 2.09 23.45 -36.19
C VAL A 94 1.77 24.13 -34.85
N ASN A 95 0.50 24.39 -34.55
CA ASN A 95 0.05 24.93 -33.26
C ASN A 95 -0.36 23.83 -32.26
N SER A 96 -0.23 22.56 -32.64
CA SER A 96 -0.40 21.43 -31.74
C SER A 96 0.92 21.06 -31.08
N ARG A 97 0.86 20.34 -29.96
CA ARG A 97 2.05 19.83 -29.27
C ARG A 97 1.92 18.33 -29.05
N VAL A 98 2.99 17.60 -29.35
CA VAL A 98 3.08 16.15 -29.16
C VAL A 98 4.42 15.78 -28.54
N THR A 99 4.47 14.68 -27.81
CA THR A 99 5.75 14.20 -27.27
C THR A 99 6.62 13.61 -28.38
N LEU A 100 7.94 13.58 -28.18
CA LEU A 100 8.87 12.97 -29.14
C LEU A 100 8.56 11.49 -29.35
N SER A 101 8.22 10.76 -28.28
CA SER A 101 7.74 9.38 -28.36
C SER A 101 6.49 9.25 -29.23
N THR A 102 5.54 10.20 -29.14
CA THR A 102 4.31 10.20 -29.96
C THR A 102 4.61 10.47 -31.42
N SER A 103 5.48 11.44 -31.73
CA SER A 103 5.95 11.70 -33.10
C SER A 103 6.62 10.46 -33.71
N SER A 104 7.45 9.77 -32.92
CA SER A 104 8.08 8.52 -33.36
C SER A 104 7.05 7.44 -33.68
N MET A 105 6.06 7.23 -32.81
CA MET A 105 5.01 6.22 -33.02
C MET A 105 4.22 6.48 -34.32
N LYS A 106 3.90 7.75 -34.61
CA LYS A 106 3.21 8.11 -35.86
C LYS A 106 4.02 7.71 -37.10
N VAL A 107 5.33 7.99 -37.10
CA VAL A 107 6.23 7.61 -38.20
C VAL A 107 6.37 6.09 -38.33
N GLU A 108 6.45 5.37 -37.21
CA GLU A 108 6.50 3.90 -37.24
C GLU A 108 5.22 3.27 -37.79
N GLN A 109 4.04 3.86 -37.52
CA GLN A 109 2.76 3.41 -38.07
C GLN A 109 2.68 3.57 -39.59
N GLU A 110 3.47 4.47 -40.17
CA GLU A 110 3.60 4.62 -41.61
C GLU A 110 4.55 3.59 -42.25
N GLY A 111 5.08 2.64 -41.47
CA GLY A 111 6.01 1.62 -41.93
C GLY A 111 7.47 2.07 -42.01
N VAL A 112 7.80 3.24 -41.45
CA VAL A 112 9.16 3.77 -41.42
C VAL A 112 9.79 3.52 -40.05
N SER A 113 10.95 2.87 -40.04
CA SER A 113 11.65 2.51 -38.82
C SER A 113 12.41 3.69 -38.23
N VAL A 114 12.04 4.12 -37.03
CA VAL A 114 12.76 5.16 -36.28
C VAL A 114 13.95 4.53 -35.53
N ILE A 115 15.15 5.02 -35.81
CA ILE A 115 16.41 4.63 -35.15
C ILE A 115 16.59 5.44 -33.86
N GLY A 116 16.26 6.72 -33.88
CA GLY A 116 16.29 7.60 -32.71
C GLY A 116 15.73 8.98 -33.00
N GLY A 117 15.91 9.93 -32.10
CA GLY A 117 15.40 11.28 -32.29
C GLY A 117 15.56 12.16 -31.06
N ILE A 118 15.37 13.46 -31.23
CA ILE A 118 15.45 14.49 -30.20
C ILE A 118 14.32 15.51 -30.37
N ASN A 119 14.00 16.26 -29.31
CA ASN A 119 13.11 17.41 -29.44
C ASN A 119 13.68 18.50 -30.37
N GLY A 120 12.80 19.39 -30.82
CA GLY A 120 13.11 20.42 -31.81
C GLY A 120 13.25 21.83 -31.27
N ASP A 121 12.67 22.77 -32.00
CA ASP A 121 12.79 24.21 -31.82
C ASP A 121 12.10 24.71 -30.55
N PHE A 122 12.43 25.94 -30.16
CA PHE A 122 11.65 26.71 -29.22
C PHE A 122 10.27 27.03 -29.78
N TYR A 123 9.31 27.22 -28.87
CA TYR A 123 7.93 27.51 -29.23
C TYR A 123 7.25 28.36 -28.16
N TYR A 124 6.19 29.06 -28.57
CA TYR A 124 5.34 29.78 -27.63
C TYR A 124 4.48 28.78 -26.86
N LEU A 125 4.61 28.74 -25.53
CA LEU A 125 3.90 27.76 -24.70
C LEU A 125 2.39 27.94 -24.75
N GLU A 126 1.93 29.16 -25.00
CA GLU A 126 0.52 29.55 -25.06
C GLU A 126 -0.16 29.05 -26.33
N THR A 127 0.57 29.05 -27.46
CA THR A 127 0.01 28.74 -28.79
C THR A 127 0.53 27.45 -29.40
N GLY A 128 1.61 26.87 -28.85
CA GLY A 128 2.27 25.68 -29.38
C GLY A 128 3.12 25.91 -30.63
N ILE A 129 3.18 27.14 -31.17
CA ILE A 129 3.80 27.42 -32.46
C ILE A 129 5.32 27.53 -32.33
N PRO A 130 6.10 26.86 -33.21
CA PRO A 130 7.56 26.99 -33.22
C PRO A 130 7.98 28.42 -33.56
N ILE A 131 9.11 28.88 -33.02
CA ILE A 131 9.60 30.25 -33.25
C ILE A 131 10.24 30.36 -34.64
N GLY A 132 11.16 29.47 -34.95
CA GLY A 132 11.99 29.47 -36.14
C GLY A 132 11.33 28.86 -37.38
N ILE A 133 12.20 28.50 -38.32
CA ILE A 133 11.83 27.83 -39.57
C ILE A 133 11.46 26.37 -39.31
N MET A 134 10.53 25.86 -40.10
CA MET A 134 10.30 24.43 -40.25
C MET A 134 10.16 24.10 -41.72
N ILE A 135 11.01 23.18 -42.21
CA ILE A 135 10.91 22.61 -43.55
C ILE A 135 10.67 21.11 -43.39
N LYS A 136 9.67 20.59 -44.09
CA LYS A 136 9.37 19.16 -44.14
C LYS A 136 9.21 18.72 -45.59
N ASP A 137 10.02 17.73 -45.99
CA ASP A 137 9.99 17.15 -47.33
C ASP A 137 10.15 18.20 -48.45
N GLY A 138 10.97 19.23 -48.20
CA GLY A 138 11.25 20.35 -49.13
C GLY A 138 10.20 21.46 -49.15
N ARG A 139 9.12 21.32 -48.35
CA ARG A 139 8.06 22.31 -48.20
C ARG A 139 8.29 23.17 -46.96
N LEU A 140 8.12 24.49 -47.09
CA LEU A 140 8.18 25.43 -45.97
C LEU A 140 6.87 25.33 -45.18
N VAL A 141 6.98 24.89 -43.92
CA VAL A 141 5.83 24.62 -43.03
C VAL A 141 5.57 25.78 -42.09
N SER A 142 6.62 26.42 -41.56
CA SER A 142 6.49 27.57 -40.68
C SER A 142 7.72 28.46 -40.83
N TYR A 143 7.53 29.77 -40.86
CA TYR A 143 8.62 30.75 -40.91
C TYR A 143 8.14 32.13 -40.47
N SER A 144 9.04 32.90 -39.88
CA SER A 144 8.85 34.32 -39.58
C SER A 144 10.16 35.06 -39.82
N SER A 145 10.08 36.33 -40.20
CA SER A 145 11.23 37.21 -40.40
C SER A 145 11.93 37.63 -39.09
N THR A 146 11.73 36.92 -37.97
CA THR A 146 12.20 37.27 -36.62
C THR A 146 13.68 36.94 -36.37
N GLU A 147 14.47 36.69 -37.41
CA GLU A 147 15.92 36.45 -37.31
C GLU A 147 16.29 35.30 -36.34
N TRP A 148 15.66 34.13 -36.49
CA TRP A 148 15.94 32.92 -35.69
C TRP A 148 16.94 31.99 -36.37
N ASN A 149 17.85 31.35 -35.61
CA ASN A 149 18.81 30.42 -36.19
C ASN A 149 18.14 29.09 -36.56
N ALA A 150 18.78 28.29 -37.40
CA ALA A 150 18.23 27.03 -37.85
C ALA A 150 19.30 26.02 -38.28
N ILE A 151 18.87 24.77 -38.35
CA ILE A 151 19.61 23.68 -38.99
C ILE A 151 18.76 23.03 -40.08
N GLY A 152 19.38 22.76 -41.23
CA GLY A 152 18.77 22.15 -42.39
C GLY A 152 19.57 20.97 -42.93
N PHE A 153 18.88 19.99 -43.51
CA PHE A 153 19.44 18.79 -44.11
C PHE A 153 19.00 18.72 -45.58
N LYS A 154 19.96 18.68 -46.51
CA LYS A 154 19.70 18.57 -47.94
C LYS A 154 19.60 17.10 -48.38
N LYS A 155 19.05 16.90 -49.58
CA LYS A 155 18.85 15.56 -50.16
C LYS A 155 20.16 14.80 -50.42
N ASP A 156 21.25 15.51 -50.70
CA ASP A 156 22.58 14.95 -50.92
C ASP A 156 23.33 14.58 -49.61
N GLY A 157 22.71 14.86 -48.45
CA GLY A 157 23.29 14.61 -47.13
C GLY A 157 24.11 15.78 -46.57
N SER A 158 24.27 16.88 -47.31
CA SER A 158 24.88 18.10 -46.76
C SER A 158 23.98 18.73 -45.69
N VAL A 159 24.62 19.36 -44.70
CA VAL A 159 23.97 19.98 -43.53
C VAL A 159 24.29 21.47 -43.56
N VAL A 160 23.30 22.30 -43.24
CA VAL A 160 23.44 23.76 -43.16
C VAL A 160 23.05 24.19 -41.75
N ILE A 161 23.95 24.86 -41.04
CA ILE A 161 23.64 25.59 -39.81
C ILE A 161 23.72 27.08 -40.12
N GLY A 162 22.58 27.67 -40.51
CA GLY A 162 22.54 29.06 -40.94
C GLY A 162 22.16 30.00 -39.80
N ARG A 163 22.93 31.08 -39.67
CA ARG A 163 22.57 32.24 -38.85
C ARG A 163 21.45 32.99 -39.56
N ARG A 164 20.20 32.74 -39.15
CA ARG A 164 19.02 33.46 -39.62
C ARG A 164 18.77 33.20 -41.12
N PRO A 165 18.02 32.14 -41.49
CA PRO A 165 17.55 31.98 -42.87
C PRO A 165 16.89 33.29 -43.33
N ASP A 166 17.48 33.99 -44.31
CA ASP A 166 17.00 35.30 -44.77
C ASP A 166 16.11 35.10 -46.00
N LEU A 167 14.86 34.71 -45.72
CA LEU A 167 13.87 34.47 -46.76
C LEU A 167 13.13 35.75 -47.12
N GLU A 168 13.18 36.11 -48.41
CA GLU A 168 12.29 37.08 -49.02
C GLU A 168 11.01 36.39 -49.48
N MET A 169 9.88 36.77 -48.88
CA MET A 169 8.56 36.20 -49.17
C MET A 169 7.66 37.27 -49.78
N LYS A 170 7.26 37.09 -51.05
CA LYS A 170 6.47 38.05 -51.83
C LYS A 170 5.31 37.37 -52.53
N PHE A 171 4.17 38.05 -52.58
CA PHE A 171 3.09 37.70 -53.49
C PHE A 171 2.91 38.80 -54.54
N THR A 172 2.72 38.40 -55.79
CA THR A 172 2.58 39.28 -56.95
C THR A 172 1.20 39.09 -57.57
N VAL A 173 0.50 40.20 -57.78
CA VAL A 173 -0.81 40.26 -58.41
C VAL A 173 -0.88 41.49 -59.31
N ASN A 174 -1.39 41.35 -60.53
CA ASN A 174 -1.55 42.45 -61.49
C ASN A 174 -0.27 43.30 -61.69
N GLY A 175 0.90 42.65 -61.71
CA GLY A 175 2.21 43.29 -61.90
C GLY A 175 2.75 44.06 -60.67
N LYS A 176 2.09 43.96 -59.51
CA LYS A 176 2.56 44.55 -58.24
C LYS A 176 2.91 43.47 -57.23
N SER A 177 4.05 43.62 -56.56
CA SER A 177 4.52 42.69 -55.54
C SER A 177 4.39 43.27 -54.14
N TYR A 178 4.01 42.43 -53.19
CA TYR A 178 3.86 42.76 -51.78
C TYR A 178 4.55 41.71 -50.92
N ALA A 179 5.16 42.14 -49.81
CA ALA A 179 5.77 41.21 -48.86
C ALA A 179 4.70 40.55 -47.98
N PHE A 180 4.91 39.28 -47.63
CA PHE A 180 4.21 38.60 -46.54
C PHE A 180 5.27 37.96 -45.66
N GLY A 181 5.49 38.46 -44.44
CA GLY A 181 6.66 38.11 -43.62
C GLY A 181 6.49 36.90 -42.71
N ASN A 182 5.29 36.30 -42.69
CA ASN A 182 4.92 35.26 -41.73
C ASN A 182 4.13 34.15 -42.40
N LEU A 183 4.58 32.91 -42.21
CA LEU A 183 3.90 31.69 -42.65
C LEU A 183 3.57 30.84 -41.42
N ASN A 184 2.29 30.53 -41.24
CA ASN A 184 1.78 29.67 -40.16
C ASN A 184 2.29 30.08 -38.77
N LYS A 185 2.19 31.39 -38.46
CA LYS A 185 2.48 31.98 -37.14
C LYS A 185 1.22 32.60 -36.56
N THR A 186 1.17 32.77 -35.24
CA THR A 186 0.05 33.46 -34.59
C THR A 186 -0.09 34.88 -35.14
N GLN A 187 -1.30 35.23 -35.58
CA GLN A 187 -1.58 36.54 -36.15
C GLN A 187 -1.27 37.67 -35.17
N GLY A 188 -0.41 38.61 -35.58
CA GLY A 188 -0.11 39.85 -34.87
C GLY A 188 -0.42 41.09 -35.71
N ASP A 189 0.11 42.24 -35.29
CA ASP A 189 -0.07 43.53 -35.97
C ASP A 189 0.85 43.71 -37.20
N TRP A 190 1.79 42.77 -37.42
CA TRP A 190 2.80 42.82 -38.49
C TRP A 190 2.50 41.79 -39.58
N GLY A 191 1.45 42.04 -40.37
CA GLY A 191 1.00 41.18 -41.47
C GLY A 191 1.50 41.60 -42.86
N PRO A 192 1.04 40.94 -43.93
CA PRO A 192 0.06 39.85 -43.90
C PRO A 192 0.68 38.50 -43.51
N TYR A 193 -0.13 37.66 -42.89
CA TYR A 193 0.19 36.28 -42.54
C TYR A 193 -0.38 35.35 -43.61
N LEU A 194 0.43 34.40 -44.08
CA LEU A 194 -0.04 33.31 -44.93
C LEU A 194 -0.31 32.09 -44.06
N TYR A 195 -1.50 31.52 -44.20
CA TYR A 195 -1.91 30.29 -43.52
C TYR A 195 -2.14 29.17 -44.53
N THR A 196 -1.61 27.99 -44.22
CA THR A 196 -1.88 26.71 -44.90
C THR A 196 -2.63 25.78 -43.95
N ALA A 197 -3.09 24.64 -44.46
CA ALA A 197 -3.70 23.60 -43.63
C ALA A 197 -2.77 23.07 -42.51
N ASP A 198 -1.46 23.26 -42.61
CA ASP A 198 -0.53 22.88 -41.53
C ASP A 198 -0.70 23.76 -40.29
N TYR A 199 -1.24 24.98 -40.40
CA TYR A 199 -1.48 25.83 -39.23
C TYR A 199 -2.54 25.23 -38.30
N GLY A 200 -3.58 24.64 -38.88
CA GLY A 200 -4.77 24.14 -38.22
C GLY A 200 -5.99 24.26 -39.13
N SER A 201 -7.17 23.88 -38.63
CA SER A 201 -8.42 23.92 -39.41
C SER A 201 -8.93 25.33 -39.72
N THR A 202 -8.39 26.37 -39.06
CA THR A 202 -8.75 27.78 -39.28
C THR A 202 -7.53 28.68 -39.12
N THR A 203 -7.58 29.94 -39.58
CA THR A 203 -6.52 30.95 -39.38
C THR A 203 -6.23 31.32 -37.92
N GLY A 204 -7.11 30.93 -36.98
CA GLY A 204 -6.97 31.24 -35.56
C GLY A 204 -6.94 32.74 -35.22
N SER A 205 -7.36 33.62 -36.15
CA SER A 205 -7.45 35.06 -35.89
C SER A 205 -8.53 35.37 -34.84
N THR A 206 -8.15 36.11 -33.80
CA THR A 206 -9.03 36.41 -32.65
C THR A 206 -9.68 37.80 -32.72
N VAL A 207 -9.19 38.66 -33.63
CA VAL A 207 -9.66 40.03 -33.82
C VAL A 207 -10.13 40.24 -35.28
N PRO A 208 -11.03 41.19 -35.54
CA PRO A 208 -11.52 41.46 -36.89
C PRO A 208 -10.36 41.69 -37.87
N SER A 209 -10.34 40.89 -38.92
CA SER A 209 -9.29 40.87 -39.94
C SER A 209 -9.88 40.88 -41.34
N LEU A 210 -9.09 41.35 -42.31
CA LEU A 210 -9.31 41.04 -43.72
C LEU A 210 -8.63 39.71 -44.01
N GLU A 211 -9.41 38.74 -44.47
CA GLU A 211 -8.92 37.40 -44.82
C GLU A 211 -9.32 37.05 -46.25
N VAL A 212 -8.33 36.68 -47.06
CA VAL A 212 -8.49 36.33 -48.47
C VAL A 212 -8.17 34.85 -48.63
N ILE A 213 -9.15 34.07 -49.07
CA ILE A 213 -9.02 32.63 -49.31
C ILE A 213 -8.57 32.43 -50.76
N LEU A 214 -7.54 31.61 -50.97
CA LEU A 214 -7.00 31.29 -52.27
C LEU A 214 -6.99 29.78 -52.50
N ASP A 215 -7.45 29.34 -53.66
CA ASP A 215 -7.33 27.95 -54.11
C ASP A 215 -5.98 27.77 -54.82
N ILE A 216 -5.20 26.76 -54.43
CA ILE A 216 -3.89 26.48 -55.03
C ILE A 216 -4.10 25.87 -56.42
N GLU A 217 -3.55 26.48 -57.46
CA GLU A 217 -3.57 25.96 -58.83
C GLU A 217 -2.31 25.13 -59.14
N GLU A 218 -1.14 25.57 -58.67
CA GLU A 218 0.13 24.90 -58.92
C GLU A 218 1.14 25.16 -57.79
N GLY A 219 1.88 24.13 -57.39
CA GLY A 219 2.98 24.23 -56.44
C GLY A 219 2.57 24.17 -54.96
N GLU A 220 3.53 24.48 -54.10
CA GLU A 220 3.40 24.49 -52.64
C GLU A 220 4.35 25.56 -52.05
N PRO A 221 4.13 26.05 -50.83
CA PRO A 221 5.06 26.99 -50.20
C PRO A 221 6.45 26.35 -50.03
N ALA A 222 7.42 26.77 -50.84
CA ALA A 222 8.77 26.22 -50.83
C ALA A 222 9.81 27.25 -51.29
N ILE A 223 11.03 27.12 -50.78
CA ILE A 223 12.15 28.01 -51.12
C ILE A 223 12.59 27.73 -52.56
N GLY A 224 12.72 28.79 -53.37
CA GLY A 224 13.17 28.73 -54.76
C GLY A 224 12.15 28.15 -55.75
N ARG A 225 10.91 27.87 -55.30
CA ARG A 225 9.84 27.33 -56.16
C ARG A 225 8.60 28.26 -56.10
N PRO A 226 8.05 28.68 -57.25
CA PRO A 226 6.84 29.51 -57.26
C PRO A 226 5.61 28.70 -56.85
N LEU A 227 4.64 29.38 -56.25
CA LEU A 227 3.31 28.85 -55.92
C LEU A 227 2.26 29.75 -56.56
N VAL A 228 1.36 29.18 -57.35
CA VAL A 228 0.28 29.90 -58.03
C VAL A 228 -1.05 29.56 -57.37
N ALA A 229 -1.79 30.58 -56.96
CA ALA A 229 -3.10 30.41 -56.35
C ALA A 229 -4.09 31.47 -56.85
N LYS A 230 -5.37 31.13 -56.87
CA LYS A 230 -6.45 32.00 -57.33
C LYS A 230 -7.35 32.44 -56.19
N VAL A 231 -7.68 33.73 -56.13
CA VAL A 231 -8.56 34.27 -55.10
C VAL A 231 -9.97 33.68 -55.23
N ALA A 232 -10.38 32.92 -54.23
CA ALA A 232 -11.62 32.16 -54.18
C ALA A 232 -12.71 32.85 -53.34
N ASP A 233 -12.32 33.58 -52.28
CA ASP A 233 -13.25 34.31 -51.41
C ASP A 233 -12.51 35.45 -50.66
N ILE A 234 -13.23 36.52 -50.30
CA ILE A 234 -12.71 37.67 -49.55
C ILE A 234 -13.66 37.98 -48.39
N ARG A 235 -13.14 37.91 -47.17
CA ARG A 235 -13.94 38.11 -45.95
C ARG A 235 -13.48 39.33 -45.18
N LEU A 236 -14.41 40.26 -44.99
CA LEU A 236 -14.23 41.46 -44.16
C LEU A 236 -14.56 41.14 -42.70
N ASN A 237 -13.80 41.71 -41.77
CA ASN A 237 -14.00 41.51 -40.32
C ASN A 237 -14.02 40.03 -39.90
N ALA A 238 -13.35 39.17 -40.67
CA ALA A 238 -13.27 37.75 -40.40
C ALA A 238 -12.55 37.48 -39.07
N LYS A 239 -12.94 36.38 -38.44
CA LYS A 239 -12.28 35.79 -37.28
C LYS A 239 -12.24 34.28 -37.49
N ALA A 240 -11.06 33.70 -37.50
CA ALA A 240 -10.81 32.27 -37.66
C ALA A 240 -11.47 31.66 -38.92
N THR A 241 -11.09 32.14 -40.11
CA THR A 241 -11.56 31.54 -41.37
C THR A 241 -11.10 30.08 -41.49
N PRO A 242 -12.02 29.14 -41.81
CA PRO A 242 -11.65 27.76 -42.12
C PRO A 242 -10.68 27.67 -43.31
N ILE A 243 -9.71 26.77 -43.20
CA ILE A 243 -8.73 26.50 -44.26
C ILE A 243 -9.07 25.15 -44.89
N GLY A 244 -9.53 25.16 -46.13
CA GLY A 244 -9.86 23.94 -46.86
C GLY A 244 -8.64 23.16 -47.36
N PRO A 245 -8.83 21.91 -47.81
CA PRO A 245 -7.79 21.19 -48.53
C PRO A 245 -7.41 21.97 -49.80
N ASN A 246 -6.12 22.03 -50.10
CA ASN A 246 -5.59 22.77 -51.26
C ASN A 246 -5.90 24.28 -51.25
N GLN A 247 -6.07 24.88 -50.06
CA GLN A 247 -6.31 26.31 -49.89
C GLN A 247 -5.20 26.99 -49.07
N LEU A 248 -5.07 28.29 -49.30
CA LEU A 248 -4.29 29.23 -48.52
C LEU A 248 -5.20 30.34 -48.00
N VAL A 249 -4.81 30.97 -46.89
CA VAL A 249 -5.47 32.20 -46.44
C VAL A 249 -4.43 33.29 -46.15
N LEU A 250 -4.52 34.41 -46.87
CA LEU A 250 -3.81 35.63 -46.53
C LEU A 250 -4.64 36.44 -45.54
N SER A 251 -4.04 36.82 -44.41
CA SER A 251 -4.76 37.43 -43.30
C SER A 251 -4.00 38.62 -42.72
N ALA A 252 -4.70 39.75 -42.53
CA ALA A 252 -4.18 40.91 -41.84
C ALA A 252 -5.26 41.54 -40.96
N ARG A 253 -4.90 41.91 -39.73
CA ARG A 253 -5.78 42.64 -38.83
C ARG A 253 -6.19 43.97 -39.44
N ASN A 254 -7.43 44.41 -39.19
CA ASN A 254 -7.90 45.70 -39.68
C ASN A 254 -6.99 46.83 -39.21
N ASP A 255 -6.71 47.79 -40.11
CA ASP A 255 -5.89 48.99 -39.85
C ASP A 255 -4.44 48.71 -39.42
N LYS A 256 -3.94 47.49 -39.65
CA LYS A 256 -2.56 47.08 -39.33
C LYS A 256 -1.74 46.80 -40.59
N THR A 257 -0.44 46.57 -40.37
CA THR A 257 0.52 46.28 -41.44
C THR A 257 0.06 45.06 -42.25
N GLY A 258 0.12 45.18 -43.57
CA GLY A 258 -0.32 44.15 -44.52
C GLY A 258 -1.77 44.26 -44.97
N TYR A 259 -2.64 44.98 -44.25
CA TYR A 259 -4.04 45.16 -44.65
C TYR A 259 -4.16 45.79 -46.04
N TYR A 260 -3.39 46.85 -46.31
CA TYR A 260 -3.38 47.51 -47.61
C TYR A 260 -2.95 46.57 -48.74
N ALA A 261 -1.93 45.73 -48.50
CA ALA A 261 -1.40 44.82 -49.50
C ALA A 261 -2.46 43.81 -49.96
N ILE A 262 -3.15 43.18 -49.02
CA ILE A 262 -4.16 42.16 -49.33
C ILE A 262 -5.51 42.77 -49.75
N SER A 263 -5.80 44.04 -49.40
CA SER A 263 -7.01 44.74 -49.88
C SER A 263 -6.96 45.13 -51.36
N GLN A 264 -5.80 44.96 -52.01
CA GLN A 264 -5.69 45.12 -53.47
C GLN A 264 -6.23 43.91 -54.25
N LEU A 265 -6.41 42.76 -53.58
CA LEU A 265 -6.90 41.53 -54.20
C LEU A 265 -8.38 41.63 -54.56
N ARG A 266 -8.76 40.99 -55.66
CA ARG A 266 -10.14 40.88 -56.16
C ARG A 266 -10.46 39.41 -56.40
N MET A 267 -11.75 39.09 -56.31
CA MET A 267 -12.26 37.76 -56.66
C MET A 267 -11.75 37.33 -58.04
N GLY A 268 -11.17 36.13 -58.12
CA GLY A 268 -10.63 35.55 -59.35
C GLY A 268 -9.24 36.01 -59.76
N ASP A 269 -8.58 36.93 -59.03
CA ASP A 269 -7.18 37.28 -59.26
C ASP A 269 -6.28 36.04 -59.14
N VAL A 270 -5.34 35.89 -60.06
CA VAL A 270 -4.26 34.90 -59.98
C VAL A 270 -3.08 35.55 -59.26
N VAL A 271 -2.62 34.91 -58.20
CA VAL A 271 -1.58 35.40 -57.28
C VAL A 271 -0.39 34.45 -57.35
N LEU A 272 0.78 35.01 -57.67
CA LEU A 272 2.05 34.31 -57.68
C LEU A 272 2.78 34.54 -56.35
N PHE A 273 3.07 33.49 -55.60
CA PHE A 273 3.88 33.52 -54.38
C PHE A 273 5.31 33.07 -54.70
N GLU A 274 6.28 33.85 -54.24
CA GLU A 274 7.70 33.60 -54.41
C GLU A 274 8.40 33.68 -53.05
N ILE A 275 9.18 32.65 -52.74
CA ILE A 275 9.99 32.55 -51.52
C ILE A 275 11.43 32.35 -51.97
N THR A 276 12.26 33.38 -51.79
CA THR A 276 13.66 33.36 -52.22
C THR A 276 14.57 33.42 -51.01
N ASP A 277 15.58 32.57 -50.95
CA ASP A 277 16.63 32.67 -49.94
C ASP A 277 17.71 33.64 -50.43
N LYS A 278 17.92 34.74 -49.70
CA LYS A 278 18.93 35.74 -50.07
C LYS A 278 20.37 35.26 -49.84
N THR A 279 20.56 34.21 -49.03
CA THR A 279 21.87 33.64 -48.74
C THR A 279 22.28 32.57 -49.76
N GLY A 280 21.31 31.91 -50.39
CA GLY A 280 21.50 30.77 -51.29
C GLY A 280 21.83 29.45 -50.58
N GLU A 281 21.95 29.43 -49.25
CA GLU A 281 22.33 28.26 -48.48
C GLU A 281 21.16 27.28 -48.27
N TRP A 282 19.94 27.79 -48.23
CA TRP A 282 18.72 27.06 -47.87
C TRP A 282 17.98 26.45 -49.06
N GLU A 283 18.41 26.74 -50.29
CA GLU A 283 17.89 26.07 -51.48
C GLU A 283 18.20 24.56 -51.44
N GLY A 284 17.18 23.75 -51.76
CA GLY A 284 17.26 22.29 -51.79
C GLY A 284 17.19 21.59 -50.42
N VAL A 285 17.07 22.34 -49.31
CA VAL A 285 16.88 21.77 -47.97
C VAL A 285 15.58 20.98 -47.91
N GLN A 286 15.66 19.74 -47.42
CA GLN A 286 14.53 18.82 -47.32
C GLN A 286 13.89 18.84 -45.94
N GLN A 287 14.70 18.98 -44.90
CA GLN A 287 14.25 18.97 -43.51
C GLN A 287 14.94 20.11 -42.79
N ALA A 288 14.21 20.93 -42.03
CA ALA A 288 14.80 21.98 -41.21
C ALA A 288 13.98 22.28 -39.96
N ILE A 289 14.68 22.72 -38.92
CA ILE A 289 14.09 23.15 -37.66
C ILE A 289 14.85 24.38 -37.13
N GLY A 290 14.16 25.24 -36.38
CA GLY A 290 14.79 26.36 -35.68
C GLY A 290 15.63 25.93 -34.47
N GLY A 291 16.53 26.81 -34.05
CA GLY A 291 17.32 26.69 -32.82
C GLY A 291 17.74 28.07 -32.31
N GLU A 292 18.04 28.18 -31.01
CA GLU A 292 18.26 29.48 -30.38
C GLU A 292 19.70 29.98 -30.59
N LYS A 293 20.71 29.18 -30.25
CA LYS A 293 22.11 29.63 -30.14
C LYS A 293 23.02 28.83 -31.05
N ILE A 294 23.84 29.51 -31.84
CA ILE A 294 25.03 28.90 -32.44
C ILE A 294 26.08 28.73 -31.33
N LEU A 295 26.54 27.50 -31.14
CA LEU A 295 27.50 27.11 -30.11
C LEU A 295 28.93 27.07 -30.64
N ILE A 296 29.09 26.53 -31.84
CA ILE A 296 30.37 26.42 -32.54
C ILE A 296 30.15 26.91 -33.96
N ASP A 297 31.07 27.73 -34.45
CA ASP A 297 31.05 28.30 -35.78
C ASP A 297 32.46 28.23 -36.39
N ASN A 298 32.57 27.65 -37.58
CA ASN A 298 33.82 27.47 -38.31
C ASN A 298 34.99 26.96 -37.45
N GLY A 299 34.73 25.91 -36.66
CA GLY A 299 35.73 25.27 -35.79
C GLY A 299 36.13 26.06 -34.55
N ALA A 300 35.35 27.06 -34.14
CA ALA A 300 35.58 27.83 -32.92
C ALA A 300 34.31 27.93 -32.05
N ILE A 301 34.46 27.79 -30.73
CA ILE A 301 33.38 28.05 -29.78
C ILE A 301 33.02 29.54 -29.81
N VAL A 302 31.73 29.85 -29.96
CA VAL A 302 31.24 31.23 -30.05
C VAL A 302 31.48 31.99 -28.73
N SER A 303 31.96 33.22 -28.81
CA SER A 303 32.19 34.07 -27.63
C SER A 303 30.88 34.49 -26.95
N GLY A 304 30.90 34.61 -25.61
CA GLY A 304 29.75 35.14 -24.84
C GLY A 304 28.71 34.09 -24.45
N LEU A 305 28.96 32.80 -24.69
CA LEU A 305 28.12 31.73 -24.16
C LEU A 305 28.16 31.71 -22.63
N SER A 306 27.00 31.52 -22.01
CA SER A 306 26.86 31.45 -20.55
C SER A 306 27.67 30.27 -19.99
N SER A 307 28.51 30.54 -18.99
CA SER A 307 29.20 29.54 -18.16
C SER A 307 28.43 29.17 -16.88
N SER A 308 27.23 29.72 -16.72
CA SER A 308 26.30 29.45 -15.61
C SER A 308 24.93 29.00 -16.16
N ASN A 309 23.92 28.85 -15.29
CA ASN A 309 22.57 28.39 -15.64
C ASN A 309 22.53 26.95 -16.18
N TYR A 310 22.92 26.00 -15.33
CA TYR A 310 22.86 24.57 -15.63
C TYR A 310 21.42 24.09 -15.82
N ASN A 311 21.12 23.60 -17.01
CA ASN A 311 19.81 23.10 -17.38
C ASN A 311 19.94 21.82 -18.23
N PRO A 312 18.88 21.00 -18.32
CA PRO A 312 18.78 20.02 -19.40
C PRO A 312 18.93 20.74 -20.74
N ALA A 313 19.66 20.15 -21.69
CA ALA A 313 19.95 20.78 -22.96
C ALA A 313 19.94 19.77 -24.10
N THR A 314 19.48 20.24 -25.25
CA THR A 314 19.48 19.51 -26.52
C THR A 314 20.25 20.33 -27.56
N ALA A 315 21.10 19.70 -28.34
CA ALA A 315 21.90 20.37 -29.36
C ALA A 315 22.21 19.45 -30.54
N ILE A 316 22.62 20.03 -31.66
CA ILE A 316 23.15 19.29 -32.80
C ILE A 316 24.51 19.86 -33.16
N GLY A 317 25.51 18.99 -33.30
CA GLY A 317 26.83 19.33 -33.82
C GLY A 317 27.11 18.65 -35.16
N VAL A 318 27.96 19.27 -35.98
CA VAL A 318 28.43 18.73 -37.26
C VAL A 318 29.95 18.71 -37.25
N LYS A 319 30.54 17.56 -37.55
CA LYS A 319 31.99 17.37 -37.67
C LYS A 319 32.48 17.69 -39.08
N ALA A 320 33.77 17.96 -39.23
CA ALA A 320 34.37 18.29 -40.53
C ALA A 320 34.23 17.19 -41.60
N ASN A 321 34.03 15.93 -41.18
CA ASN A 321 33.78 14.80 -42.09
C ASN A 321 32.30 14.61 -42.46
N GLY A 322 31.41 15.51 -42.02
CA GLY A 322 29.97 15.44 -42.25
C GLY A 322 29.19 14.60 -41.23
N ASP A 323 29.84 14.04 -40.21
CA ASP A 323 29.12 13.34 -39.14
C ASP A 323 28.29 14.34 -38.32
N VAL A 324 27.04 13.97 -38.07
CA VAL A 324 26.08 14.73 -37.28
C VAL A 324 25.96 14.07 -35.91
N VAL A 325 26.03 14.90 -34.86
CA VAL A 325 25.90 14.49 -33.46
C VAL A 325 24.63 15.10 -32.89
N LEU A 326 23.62 14.28 -32.63
CA LEU A 326 22.46 14.65 -31.82
C LEU A 326 22.85 14.54 -30.36
N TYR A 327 22.76 15.62 -29.58
CA TYR A 327 23.20 15.68 -28.19
C TYR A 327 22.03 15.96 -27.26
N GLN A 328 22.00 15.26 -26.13
CA GLN A 328 21.07 15.48 -25.04
C GLN A 328 21.77 15.31 -23.68
N ILE A 329 21.47 16.18 -22.73
CA ILE A 329 21.89 16.03 -21.33
C ILE A 329 20.70 16.26 -20.40
N ASP A 330 20.55 15.39 -19.40
CA ASP A 330 19.57 15.56 -18.34
C ASP A 330 19.96 16.69 -17.40
N GLY A 331 19.02 17.21 -16.62
CA GLY A 331 19.28 18.26 -15.65
C GLY A 331 18.16 18.43 -14.64
N ARG A 332 18.38 19.28 -13.63
CA ARG A 332 17.42 19.57 -12.54
C ARG A 332 17.01 18.32 -11.74
N SER A 333 17.89 17.31 -11.65
CA SER A 333 17.61 16.06 -10.94
C SER A 333 18.80 15.61 -10.09
N SER A 334 18.59 14.60 -9.24
CA SER A 334 19.66 13.98 -8.45
C SER A 334 20.65 13.19 -9.32
N VAL A 335 20.27 12.82 -10.54
CA VAL A 335 21.11 12.06 -11.48
C VAL A 335 21.90 12.96 -12.44
N SER A 336 21.45 14.20 -12.68
CA SER A 336 22.19 15.18 -13.49
C SER A 336 21.87 16.62 -13.09
N GLN A 337 22.91 17.44 -12.92
CA GLN A 337 22.77 18.89 -12.70
C GLN A 337 22.34 19.64 -13.97
N GLY A 338 22.62 19.09 -15.16
CA GLY A 338 22.50 19.81 -16.44
C GLY A 338 23.81 20.43 -16.89
N ALA A 339 23.75 21.15 -18.00
CA ALA A 339 24.87 21.88 -18.58
C ALA A 339 24.53 23.34 -18.83
N SER A 340 25.54 24.21 -18.78
CA SER A 340 25.48 25.55 -19.35
C SER A 340 25.71 25.49 -20.87
N SER A 341 25.31 26.52 -21.62
CA SER A 341 25.54 26.56 -23.08
C SER A 341 27.04 26.46 -23.44
N LEU A 342 27.93 27.04 -22.63
CA LEU A 342 29.38 26.90 -22.83
C LEU A 342 29.86 25.45 -22.65
N GLU A 343 29.33 24.73 -21.65
CA GLU A 343 29.69 23.31 -21.44
C GLU A 343 29.19 22.42 -22.59
N VAL A 344 28.00 22.68 -23.13
CA VAL A 344 27.49 21.96 -24.31
C VAL A 344 28.39 22.23 -25.52
N ALA A 345 28.78 23.49 -25.74
CA ALA A 345 29.71 23.85 -26.81
C ALA A 345 31.07 23.15 -26.66
N GLN A 346 31.63 23.15 -25.45
CA GLN A 346 32.90 22.48 -25.17
C GLN A 346 32.81 20.97 -25.40
N PHE A 347 31.73 20.31 -24.95
CA PHE A 347 31.53 18.89 -25.18
C PHE A 347 31.46 18.55 -26.68
N LEU A 348 30.68 19.30 -27.46
CA LEU A 348 30.59 19.08 -28.91
C LEU A 348 31.92 19.40 -29.62
N TYR A 349 32.62 20.43 -29.19
CA TYR A 349 33.94 20.79 -29.71
C TYR A 349 34.97 19.69 -29.45
N ASP A 350 35.01 19.15 -28.24
CA ASP A 350 35.91 18.06 -27.85
C ASP A 350 35.57 16.75 -28.60
N LEU A 351 34.32 16.57 -29.07
CA LEU A 351 33.90 15.46 -29.96
C LEU A 351 34.32 15.68 -31.41
N GLY A 352 34.89 16.85 -31.74
CA GLY A 352 35.34 17.24 -33.08
C GLY A 352 34.28 17.94 -33.93
N CYS A 353 33.20 18.46 -33.34
CA CYS A 353 32.24 19.28 -34.08
C CYS A 353 32.86 20.64 -34.43
N VAL A 354 32.73 21.03 -35.70
CA VAL A 354 33.17 22.33 -36.24
C VAL A 354 32.03 23.33 -36.37
N GLU A 355 30.79 22.86 -36.36
CA GLU A 355 29.59 23.68 -36.25
C GLU A 355 28.66 23.06 -35.22
N ALA A 356 27.90 23.87 -34.48
CA ALA A 356 26.88 23.36 -33.57
C ALA A 356 25.81 24.41 -33.27
N ILE A 357 24.58 23.93 -33.05
CA ILE A 357 23.43 24.73 -32.67
C ILE A 357 22.71 24.11 -31.46
N GLN A 358 22.28 24.95 -30.52
CA GLN A 358 21.45 24.55 -29.39
C GLN A 358 19.96 24.67 -29.73
N LEU A 359 19.21 23.62 -29.43
CA LEU A 359 17.76 23.55 -29.58
C LEU A 359 17.05 23.85 -28.26
N ASP A 360 15.73 23.66 -28.19
CA ASP A 360 14.99 23.83 -26.94
C ASP A 360 15.47 22.85 -25.86
N GLY A 361 15.56 23.32 -24.62
CA GLY A 361 16.10 22.59 -23.48
C GLY A 361 15.09 22.49 -22.34
N GLY A 362 15.59 22.41 -21.11
CA GLY A 362 14.73 22.35 -19.93
C GLY A 362 13.79 21.14 -19.94
N GLY A 363 12.51 21.35 -19.67
CA GLY A 363 11.51 20.26 -19.68
C GLY A 363 11.22 19.71 -21.08
N SER A 364 11.60 20.42 -22.15
CA SER A 364 11.44 19.98 -23.53
C SER A 364 12.50 18.96 -23.96
N SER A 365 13.65 18.92 -23.26
CA SER A 365 14.79 18.08 -23.61
C SER A 365 14.45 16.59 -23.51
N ALA A 366 14.46 15.92 -24.66
CA ALA A 366 14.16 14.50 -24.78
C ALA A 366 15.01 13.85 -25.87
N ILE A 367 15.39 12.58 -25.67
CA ILE A 367 16.05 11.74 -26.67
C ILE A 367 15.49 10.32 -26.63
N ILE A 368 15.21 9.78 -27.82
CA ILE A 368 14.76 8.40 -28.01
C ILE A 368 15.78 7.64 -28.85
N ALA A 369 15.89 6.34 -28.63
CA ALA A 369 16.59 5.45 -29.55
C ALA A 369 16.01 4.04 -29.53
N ARG A 370 16.09 3.36 -30.67
CA ARG A 370 15.80 1.94 -30.80
C ARG A 370 17.07 1.15 -30.51
N LYS A 371 17.12 0.57 -29.31
CA LYS A 371 18.21 -0.35 -28.95
C LYS A 371 18.15 -1.59 -29.86
N PRO A 372 19.28 -2.11 -30.38
CA PRO A 372 19.29 -3.21 -31.34
C PRO A 372 18.51 -4.46 -30.91
N GLY A 373 17.68 -4.97 -31.81
CA GLY A 373 16.82 -6.14 -31.57
C GLY A 373 15.46 -5.79 -30.95
N TYR A 374 15.28 -4.58 -30.41
CA TYR A 374 13.94 -4.07 -30.09
C TYR A 374 13.25 -3.56 -31.35
N ARG A 375 11.91 -3.63 -31.37
CA ARG A 375 11.11 -3.24 -32.54
C ARG A 375 10.94 -1.73 -32.69
N SER A 376 10.81 -1.02 -31.58
CA SER A 376 10.52 0.41 -31.52
C SER A 376 11.49 1.15 -30.60
N PRO A 377 11.72 2.45 -30.82
CA PRO A 377 12.54 3.28 -29.92
C PRO A 377 11.86 3.53 -28.58
N GLY A 378 12.68 3.73 -27.55
CA GLY A 378 12.24 4.15 -26.22
C GLY A 378 12.94 5.43 -25.79
N LEU A 379 12.31 6.15 -24.86
CA LEU A 379 12.89 7.32 -24.19
C LEU A 379 14.10 6.89 -23.35
N LEU A 380 15.27 7.50 -23.59
CA LEU A 380 16.51 7.12 -22.89
C LEU A 380 16.78 7.99 -21.66
N ASN A 381 16.35 9.25 -21.69
CA ASN A 381 16.68 10.23 -20.67
C ASN A 381 15.58 10.37 -19.62
N SER A 382 15.86 11.11 -18.54
CA SER A 382 14.90 11.42 -17.48
C SER A 382 14.36 12.85 -17.64
N PRO A 383 13.13 13.04 -18.18
CA PRO A 383 12.56 14.37 -18.40
C PRO A 383 12.49 15.18 -17.10
N SER A 384 12.91 16.45 -17.16
CA SER A 384 13.01 17.30 -15.95
C SER A 384 11.66 17.74 -15.36
N ASP A 385 10.56 17.61 -16.12
CA ASP A 385 9.19 17.87 -15.63
C ASP A 385 8.57 16.64 -14.90
N GLY A 386 9.33 15.56 -14.71
CA GLY A 386 8.84 14.28 -14.18
C GLY A 386 8.08 13.42 -15.20
N LYS A 387 7.76 13.98 -16.38
CA LYS A 387 7.20 13.29 -17.55
C LYS A 387 7.69 13.94 -18.82
N GLU A 388 7.65 13.21 -19.93
CA GLU A 388 8.01 13.73 -21.25
C GLU A 388 7.05 14.88 -21.63
N ARG A 389 7.62 16.03 -22.02
CA ARG A 389 6.85 17.21 -22.43
C ARG A 389 6.43 17.09 -23.89
N ALA A 390 5.23 17.58 -24.18
CA ALA A 390 4.76 17.77 -25.55
C ALA A 390 5.39 19.04 -26.15
N ASN A 391 6.11 18.87 -27.25
CA ASN A 391 6.82 19.92 -27.97
C ASN A 391 6.09 20.27 -29.28
N SER A 392 6.41 21.44 -29.86
CA SER A 392 5.85 21.90 -31.14
C SER A 392 6.31 21.01 -32.30
N ASN A 393 7.59 20.64 -32.31
CA ASN A 393 8.22 19.82 -33.33
C ASN A 393 9.40 19.01 -32.77
N SER A 394 9.91 18.10 -33.59
CA SER A 394 10.99 17.18 -33.27
C SER A 394 11.79 16.77 -34.50
N ILE A 395 12.98 16.23 -34.25
CA ILE A 395 13.84 15.60 -35.24
C ILE A 395 13.86 14.10 -34.96
N LEU A 396 13.49 13.31 -35.96
CA LEU A 396 13.57 11.85 -35.95
C LEU A 396 14.67 11.40 -36.90
N LEU A 397 15.45 10.42 -36.48
CA LEU A 397 16.44 9.72 -37.30
C LEU A 397 15.83 8.39 -37.74
N VAL A 398 15.59 8.23 -39.04
CA VAL A 398 14.90 7.06 -39.62
C VAL A 398 15.82 6.24 -40.52
N SER A 399 15.57 4.94 -40.64
CA SER A 399 16.32 4.05 -41.54
C SER A 399 15.95 4.28 -42.99
N LYS A 400 16.93 4.56 -43.85
CA LYS A 400 16.72 4.67 -45.30
C LYS A 400 16.23 3.34 -45.88
N ARG A 401 16.81 2.23 -45.43
CA ARG A 401 16.41 0.87 -45.80
C ARG A 401 14.95 0.58 -45.48
N SER A 402 14.43 1.08 -44.35
CA SER A 402 13.02 0.90 -44.02
C SER A 402 12.08 1.65 -44.96
N ILE A 403 12.50 2.80 -45.47
CA ILE A 403 11.76 3.57 -46.49
C ILE A 403 11.78 2.82 -47.81
N GLU A 404 12.94 2.30 -48.23
CA GLU A 404 13.03 1.45 -49.42
C GLU A 404 12.09 0.23 -49.33
N ILE A 405 11.99 -0.39 -48.14
CA ILE A 405 11.10 -1.52 -47.88
C ILE A 405 9.63 -1.08 -47.97
N LYS A 406 9.27 0.04 -47.34
CA LYS A 406 7.93 0.63 -47.41
C LYS A 406 7.51 0.93 -48.86
N ASP A 407 8.44 1.46 -49.66
CA ASP A 407 8.20 1.83 -51.05
C ASP A 407 8.29 0.62 -52.01
N GLY A 408 8.57 -0.57 -51.50
CA GLY A 408 8.65 -1.81 -52.30
C GLY A 408 9.92 -1.93 -53.16
N THR A 409 10.93 -1.12 -52.90
CA THR A 409 12.23 -1.13 -53.60
C THR A 409 13.29 -2.00 -52.89
N ALA A 410 12.96 -2.52 -51.71
CA ALA A 410 13.81 -3.39 -50.90
C ALA A 410 13.01 -4.45 -50.14
N GLU A 411 13.70 -5.51 -49.69
CA GLU A 411 13.15 -6.52 -48.78
C GLU A 411 13.89 -6.52 -47.42
N ALA A 412 13.15 -6.91 -46.38
CA ALA A 412 13.67 -7.07 -45.02
C ALA A 412 14.54 -8.33 -44.89
N GLY A 413 15.66 -8.21 -44.17
CA GLY A 413 16.50 -9.36 -43.84
C GLY A 413 15.79 -10.31 -42.87
N LYS A 414 15.89 -11.62 -43.12
CA LYS A 414 15.26 -12.66 -42.29
C LYS A 414 16.25 -13.45 -41.44
N GLU A 415 17.54 -13.33 -41.72
CA GLU A 415 18.58 -14.05 -41.00
C GLU A 415 19.28 -13.15 -39.99
N ALA A 416 19.49 -13.67 -38.77
CA ALA A 416 20.37 -13.03 -37.80
C ALA A 416 21.79 -12.90 -38.36
N LYS A 417 22.30 -11.67 -38.37
CA LYS A 417 23.69 -11.34 -38.71
C LYS A 417 24.45 -10.73 -37.53
N LYS A 418 23.73 -10.12 -36.58
CA LYS A 418 24.30 -9.51 -35.36
C LYS A 418 23.56 -10.00 -34.13
N LEU A 419 24.32 -10.28 -33.07
CA LEU A 419 23.79 -10.63 -31.75
C LEU A 419 23.98 -9.47 -30.76
N HIS A 420 23.00 -9.29 -29.89
CA HIS A 420 22.83 -8.09 -29.08
C HIS A 420 22.55 -8.47 -27.64
N MET A 421 23.54 -8.30 -26.77
CA MET A 421 23.41 -8.65 -25.34
C MET A 421 22.98 -7.45 -24.49
N TYR A 422 22.25 -7.75 -23.41
CA TYR A 422 21.83 -6.77 -22.42
C TYR A 422 22.05 -7.33 -21.00
N PRO A 423 22.77 -6.62 -20.11
CA PRO A 423 23.38 -5.30 -20.33
C PRO A 423 24.53 -5.35 -21.36
N PHE A 424 24.72 -4.27 -22.12
CA PHE A 424 25.85 -4.17 -23.06
C PHE A 424 27.18 -3.92 -22.32
N LYS A 425 27.14 -3.04 -21.30
CA LYS A 425 28.22 -2.81 -20.34
C LYS A 425 27.68 -3.00 -18.93
N GLY A 426 28.24 -3.95 -18.18
CA GLY A 426 27.89 -4.21 -16.79
C GLY A 426 29.02 -3.90 -15.82
N TYR A 427 28.68 -3.79 -14.54
CA TYR A 427 29.63 -3.73 -13.43
C TYR A 427 29.32 -4.86 -12.48
N ALA A 428 30.35 -5.57 -12.00
CA ALA A 428 30.18 -6.65 -11.06
C ALA A 428 31.28 -6.70 -10.01
N LEU A 429 31.01 -7.38 -8.90
CA LEU A 429 32.01 -7.77 -7.91
C LEU A 429 32.41 -9.24 -8.11
N PRO A 430 33.60 -9.66 -7.63
CA PRO A 430 33.96 -11.07 -7.57
C PRO A 430 32.89 -11.92 -6.86
N GLY A 431 32.60 -13.11 -7.39
CA GLY A 431 31.58 -14.02 -6.87
C GLY A 431 30.13 -13.62 -7.20
N ALA A 432 29.91 -12.45 -7.80
CA ALA A 432 28.60 -12.06 -8.28
C ALA A 432 28.20 -12.88 -9.52
N THR A 433 26.92 -12.85 -9.84
CA THR A 433 26.41 -13.44 -11.07
C THR A 433 25.65 -12.40 -11.89
N VAL A 434 25.88 -12.40 -13.21
CA VAL A 434 25.30 -11.46 -14.17
C VAL A 434 24.48 -12.23 -15.21
N GLU A 435 23.22 -11.88 -15.35
CA GLU A 435 22.33 -12.48 -16.36
C GLU A 435 22.31 -11.61 -17.61
N TYR A 436 22.53 -12.23 -18.78
CA TYR A 436 22.48 -11.56 -20.07
C TYR A 436 21.24 -12.02 -20.84
N SER A 437 20.44 -11.06 -21.31
CA SER A 437 19.44 -11.35 -22.35
C SER A 437 20.05 -11.13 -23.74
N LEU A 438 19.57 -11.89 -24.71
CA LEU A 438 20.11 -11.91 -26.07
C LEU A 438 19.01 -11.62 -27.07
N LEU A 439 19.27 -10.66 -27.97
CA LEU A 439 18.45 -10.36 -29.14
C LEU A 439 19.29 -10.49 -30.40
N ALA A 440 18.64 -10.53 -31.56
CA ALA A 440 19.31 -10.61 -32.85
C ALA A 440 18.74 -9.60 -33.85
N THR A 441 19.59 -9.18 -34.78
CA THR A 441 19.17 -8.38 -35.93
C THR A 441 19.81 -8.88 -37.21
N ASP A 442 19.25 -8.46 -38.34
CA ASP A 442 19.93 -8.50 -39.62
C ASP A 442 21.08 -7.46 -39.69
N GLU A 443 21.66 -7.30 -40.88
CA GLU A 443 22.77 -6.36 -41.13
C GLU A 443 22.37 -4.87 -41.06
N TYR A 444 21.07 -4.56 -41.14
CA TYR A 444 20.50 -3.21 -41.06
C TYR A 444 19.85 -2.92 -39.69
N TYR A 445 20.09 -3.78 -38.70
CA TYR A 445 19.55 -3.65 -37.33
C TYR A 445 18.04 -3.86 -37.21
N PHE A 446 17.40 -4.48 -38.20
CA PHE A 446 16.01 -4.92 -38.04
C PHE A 446 15.94 -6.19 -37.18
N PRO A 447 15.01 -6.29 -36.21
CA PRO A 447 14.92 -7.44 -35.33
C PRO A 447 14.66 -8.76 -36.07
N THR A 448 15.42 -9.79 -35.71
CA THR A 448 15.26 -11.17 -36.21
C THR A 448 15.17 -12.15 -35.03
N GLU A 449 14.82 -13.41 -35.29
CA GLU A 449 14.92 -14.46 -34.29
C GLU A 449 16.39 -14.73 -33.91
N VAL A 450 16.63 -15.04 -32.63
CA VAL A 450 17.94 -15.46 -32.12
C VAL A 450 18.25 -16.88 -32.62
N PRO A 451 19.47 -17.16 -33.13
CA PRO A 451 19.88 -18.51 -33.48
C PRO A 451 19.72 -19.48 -32.30
N LYS A 452 19.25 -20.71 -32.55
CA LYS A 452 18.97 -21.71 -31.50
C LYS A 452 20.19 -22.10 -30.69
N GLU A 453 21.35 -22.20 -31.34
CA GLU A 453 22.61 -22.59 -30.73
C GLU A 453 23.54 -21.37 -30.70
N VAL A 454 23.87 -20.92 -29.48
CA VAL A 454 24.81 -19.83 -29.24
C VAL A 454 25.85 -20.24 -28.21
N THR A 455 27.07 -19.74 -28.36
CA THR A 455 28.18 -19.97 -27.42
C THR A 455 28.57 -18.64 -26.77
N TRP A 456 28.59 -18.62 -25.44
CA TRP A 456 29.01 -17.47 -24.63
C TRP A 456 30.45 -17.63 -24.16
N MET A 457 31.21 -16.54 -24.13
CA MET A 457 32.62 -16.55 -23.72
C MET A 457 32.99 -15.24 -23.00
N SER A 458 33.73 -15.34 -21.88
CA SER A 458 34.40 -14.22 -21.24
C SER A 458 35.56 -14.72 -20.39
N ASN A 459 36.60 -13.89 -20.23
CA ASN A 459 37.68 -14.15 -19.27
C ASN A 459 37.35 -13.63 -17.85
N ALA A 460 36.16 -13.02 -17.66
CA ALA A 460 35.69 -12.59 -16.34
C ALA A 460 35.14 -13.74 -15.48
N GLY A 461 34.83 -14.89 -16.10
CA GLY A 461 34.25 -16.02 -15.39
C GLY A 461 33.60 -17.05 -16.30
N GLU A 462 32.73 -17.89 -15.73
CA GLU A 462 32.12 -19.02 -16.42
C GLU A 462 30.64 -18.77 -16.71
N PHE A 463 30.20 -19.15 -17.91
CA PHE A 463 28.80 -19.11 -18.31
C PHE A 463 28.12 -20.46 -18.06
N ASP A 464 26.90 -20.45 -17.55
CA ASP A 464 26.04 -21.63 -17.55
C ASP A 464 25.28 -21.80 -18.88
N SER A 465 24.52 -22.90 -19.01
CA SER A 465 23.73 -23.21 -20.22
C SER A 465 22.61 -22.20 -20.52
N SER A 466 22.28 -21.31 -19.58
CA SER A 466 21.24 -20.29 -19.73
C SER A 466 21.78 -18.91 -20.13
N GLY A 467 23.11 -18.73 -20.19
CA GLY A 467 23.74 -17.45 -20.50
C GLY A 467 23.99 -16.57 -19.26
N LYS A 468 24.00 -17.17 -18.07
CA LYS A 468 24.31 -16.50 -16.81
C LYS A 468 25.80 -16.63 -16.50
N LEU A 469 26.47 -15.49 -16.28
CA LEU A 469 27.91 -15.38 -16.05
C LEU A 469 28.22 -15.29 -14.54
N THR A 470 28.90 -16.29 -13.99
CA THR A 470 29.45 -16.23 -12.63
C THR A 470 30.87 -15.65 -12.65
N ILE A 471 31.09 -14.55 -11.93
CA ILE A 471 32.35 -13.81 -11.94
C ILE A 471 33.39 -14.50 -11.07
N THR A 472 34.42 -15.07 -11.70
CA THR A 472 35.58 -15.69 -11.03
C THR A 472 36.90 -14.96 -11.33
N GLY A 473 36.87 -13.97 -12.22
CA GLY A 473 38.02 -13.13 -12.58
C GLY A 473 38.36 -12.09 -11.52
N ASN A 474 39.62 -11.62 -11.58
CA ASN A 474 40.12 -10.51 -10.76
C ASN A 474 39.52 -9.17 -11.21
N PRO A 475 39.66 -8.09 -10.42
CA PRO A 475 39.29 -6.75 -10.87
C PRO A 475 39.93 -6.38 -12.21
N GLY A 476 39.11 -5.89 -13.15
CA GLY A 476 39.50 -5.63 -14.53
C GLY A 476 38.29 -5.47 -15.46
N ALA A 477 38.54 -4.94 -16.66
CA ALA A 477 37.53 -4.88 -17.72
C ALA A 477 37.72 -6.06 -18.68
N TYR A 478 36.65 -6.82 -18.90
CA TYR A 478 36.68 -8.02 -19.72
C TYR A 478 35.64 -7.95 -20.83
N PRO A 479 35.97 -8.42 -22.04
CA PRO A 479 34.98 -8.60 -23.08
C PRO A 479 34.02 -9.73 -22.71
N VAL A 480 32.75 -9.56 -23.08
CA VAL A 480 31.75 -10.63 -23.10
C VAL A 480 31.38 -10.85 -24.56
N MET A 481 31.47 -12.09 -25.03
CA MET A 481 31.22 -12.44 -26.43
C MET A 481 30.14 -13.51 -26.51
N VAL A 482 29.34 -13.43 -27.57
CA VAL A 482 28.35 -14.44 -27.92
C VAL A 482 28.38 -14.66 -29.43
N ALA A 483 28.37 -15.92 -29.85
CA ALA A 483 28.45 -16.26 -31.27
C ALA A 483 27.58 -17.47 -31.63
N SER A 484 27.10 -17.48 -32.87
CA SER A 484 26.54 -18.64 -33.56
C SER A 484 27.33 -18.92 -34.85
N ASP A 485 26.84 -19.84 -35.68
CA ASP A 485 27.37 -20.10 -37.02
C ASP A 485 27.16 -18.92 -38.01
N LYS A 486 26.24 -17.99 -37.71
CA LYS A 486 25.80 -16.92 -38.62
C LYS A 486 25.94 -15.50 -38.06
N ALA A 487 26.00 -15.34 -36.75
CA ALA A 487 25.95 -14.04 -36.10
C ALA A 487 26.87 -13.99 -34.88
N MET A 488 27.35 -12.79 -34.56
CA MET A 488 28.16 -12.56 -33.35
C MET A 488 27.79 -11.24 -32.68
N GLY A 489 28.11 -11.15 -31.39
CA GLY A 489 27.88 -10.00 -30.54
C GLY A 489 28.98 -9.88 -29.50
N SER A 490 29.26 -8.65 -29.08
CA SER A 490 30.19 -8.40 -27.99
C SER A 490 29.68 -7.28 -27.09
N GLY A 491 30.10 -7.32 -25.83
CA GLY A 491 29.84 -6.33 -24.80
C GLY A 491 30.99 -6.34 -23.79
N GLN A 492 30.79 -5.71 -22.64
CA GLN A 492 31.83 -5.55 -21.61
C GLN A 492 31.28 -5.81 -20.21
N ILE A 493 32.08 -6.45 -19.37
CA ILE A 493 31.86 -6.52 -17.93
C ILE A 493 33.07 -5.93 -17.21
N VAL A 494 32.84 -5.02 -16.28
CA VAL A 494 33.90 -4.44 -15.44
C VAL A 494 33.79 -5.02 -14.04
N VAL A 495 34.76 -5.85 -13.67
CA VAL A 495 34.91 -6.37 -12.32
C VAL A 495 35.61 -5.30 -11.48
N LEU A 496 34.92 -4.78 -10.48
CA LEU A 496 35.41 -3.65 -9.68
C LEU A 496 36.23 -4.12 -8.48
N SER A 497 37.27 -3.36 -8.14
CA SER A 497 38.02 -3.49 -6.88
C SER A 497 37.48 -2.60 -5.77
N GLU A 498 36.68 -1.58 -6.12
CA GLU A 498 36.09 -0.63 -5.20
C GLU A 498 34.71 -0.16 -5.69
N VAL A 499 33.87 0.26 -4.76
CA VAL A 499 32.52 0.77 -5.01
C VAL A 499 32.35 2.12 -4.33
N THR A 500 31.50 3.00 -4.85
CA THR A 500 31.34 4.35 -4.28
C THR A 500 30.33 4.39 -3.14
N SER A 501 29.36 3.48 -3.13
CA SER A 501 28.36 3.40 -2.07
C SER A 501 27.77 2.00 -1.98
N LEU A 502 27.36 1.63 -0.77
CA LEU A 502 26.59 0.44 -0.47
C LEU A 502 25.20 0.87 0.02
N LYS A 503 24.14 0.19 -0.43
CA LYS A 503 22.77 0.44 0.03
C LYS A 503 22.16 -0.87 0.52
N PRO A 504 22.06 -1.05 1.85
CA PRO A 504 21.28 -2.14 2.42
C PRO A 504 19.82 -2.08 1.96
N ALA A 505 19.19 -3.23 1.77
CA ALA A 505 17.76 -3.30 1.45
C ALA A 505 16.88 -2.69 2.57
N LYS A 506 17.35 -2.76 3.83
CA LYS A 506 16.75 -2.12 5.00
C LYS A 506 17.86 -1.45 5.81
N SER A 507 17.65 -0.20 6.23
CA SER A 507 18.55 0.51 7.15
C SER A 507 18.29 0.18 8.62
N VAL A 508 17.11 -0.34 8.94
CA VAL A 508 16.72 -0.78 10.28
C VAL A 508 15.94 -2.09 10.18
N VAL A 509 16.25 -3.07 11.04
CA VAL A 509 15.56 -4.37 11.10
C VAL A 509 15.23 -4.71 12.55
N ASN A 510 13.97 -5.07 12.80
CA ASN A 510 13.54 -5.59 14.09
C ASN A 510 13.74 -7.11 14.12
N VAL A 511 14.40 -7.63 15.14
CA VAL A 511 14.73 -9.07 15.28
C VAL A 511 14.47 -9.50 16.72
N ARG A 512 13.90 -10.67 16.95
CA ARG A 512 13.79 -11.24 18.31
C ARG A 512 15.09 -11.86 18.77
N PRO A 513 15.38 -11.89 20.09
CA PRO A 513 16.48 -12.69 20.60
C PRO A 513 16.35 -14.16 20.14
N GLY A 514 17.42 -14.71 19.56
CA GLY A 514 17.45 -16.07 18.99
C GLY A 514 16.93 -16.21 17.55
N GLU A 515 16.27 -15.20 16.98
CA GLU A 515 15.75 -15.24 15.60
C GLU A 515 16.84 -15.03 14.54
N SER A 516 16.66 -15.59 13.34
CA SER A 516 17.52 -15.31 12.18
C SER A 516 16.77 -14.55 11.10
N VAL A 517 17.43 -13.55 10.49
CA VAL A 517 16.90 -12.74 9.39
C VAL A 517 17.92 -12.64 8.26
N ASP A 518 17.43 -12.73 7.03
CA ASP A 518 18.23 -12.53 5.82
C ASP A 518 18.37 -11.02 5.51
N LEU A 519 19.61 -10.53 5.51
CA LEU A 519 19.96 -9.15 5.22
C LEU A 519 20.70 -9.10 3.88
N SER A 520 20.28 -8.17 3.02
CA SER A 520 20.91 -7.97 1.72
C SER A 520 21.41 -6.54 1.51
N CYS A 521 22.42 -6.42 0.65
CA CYS A 521 23.00 -5.14 0.27
C CYS A 521 23.23 -5.07 -1.23
N VAL A 522 23.10 -3.87 -1.80
CA VAL A 522 23.41 -3.61 -3.21
C VAL A 522 24.57 -2.63 -3.29
N ALA A 523 25.58 -2.99 -4.09
CA ALA A 523 26.70 -2.11 -4.40
C ALA A 523 26.38 -1.15 -5.55
N TYR A 524 26.96 0.05 -5.48
CA TYR A 524 26.86 1.05 -6.53
C TYR A 524 28.23 1.66 -6.86
N TYR A 525 28.44 1.91 -8.14
CA TYR A 525 29.58 2.66 -8.68
C TYR A 525 29.04 3.95 -9.30
N TYR A 526 29.15 5.06 -8.57
CA TYR A 526 28.59 6.37 -8.89
C TYR A 526 27.11 6.34 -9.28
N ASN A 527 26.27 5.74 -8.44
CA ASN A 527 24.83 5.48 -8.66
C ASN A 527 24.49 4.44 -9.74
N ILE A 528 25.48 3.83 -10.41
CA ILE A 528 25.25 2.68 -11.29
C ILE A 528 25.19 1.41 -10.43
N PRO A 529 24.12 0.60 -10.50
CA PRO A 529 24.06 -0.68 -9.81
C PRO A 529 25.21 -1.60 -10.22
N VAL A 530 25.83 -2.25 -9.24
CA VAL A 530 26.91 -3.23 -9.44
C VAL A 530 26.36 -4.60 -9.07
N ALA A 531 26.44 -5.55 -9.99
CA ALA A 531 26.08 -6.94 -9.73
C ALA A 531 26.95 -7.46 -8.57
N SER A 532 26.26 -7.89 -7.52
CA SER A 532 26.87 -8.32 -6.26
C SER A 532 26.04 -9.46 -5.70
N SER A 533 26.66 -10.28 -4.85
CA SER A 533 25.98 -11.24 -3.99
C SER A 533 26.33 -10.91 -2.54
N ASP A 534 25.61 -11.48 -1.56
CA ASP A 534 25.94 -11.22 -0.15
C ASP A 534 27.37 -11.67 0.19
N LYS A 535 27.86 -12.71 -0.50
CA LYS A 535 29.25 -13.19 -0.44
C LYS A 535 30.26 -12.22 -1.04
N SER A 536 29.83 -11.25 -1.84
CA SER A 536 30.71 -10.17 -2.31
C SER A 536 31.08 -9.22 -1.18
N PHE A 537 30.34 -9.19 -0.07
CA PHE A 537 30.54 -8.25 1.03
C PHE A 537 31.20 -8.87 2.24
N THR A 538 31.84 -8.03 3.04
CA THR A 538 32.27 -8.39 4.40
C THR A 538 31.22 -7.90 5.40
N TRP A 539 30.64 -8.84 6.13
CA TRP A 539 29.64 -8.61 7.17
C TRP A 539 30.25 -8.66 8.56
N LYS A 540 29.86 -7.73 9.43
CA LYS A 540 30.31 -7.68 10.82
C LYS A 540 29.19 -7.24 11.75
N VAL A 541 29.06 -7.88 12.89
CA VAL A 541 28.18 -7.43 13.98
C VAL A 541 28.99 -6.54 14.93
N GLU A 542 28.43 -5.38 15.30
CA GLU A 542 28.92 -4.54 16.38
C GLU A 542 28.16 -4.83 17.68
N GLY A 543 28.89 -5.10 18.76
CA GLY A 543 28.33 -5.45 20.06
C GLY A 543 27.96 -6.93 20.19
N ASN A 544 27.37 -7.30 21.33
CA ASN A 544 26.97 -8.68 21.65
C ASN A 544 25.50 -8.94 21.31
N ILE A 545 25.09 -8.65 20.08
CA ILE A 545 23.69 -8.78 19.65
C ILE A 545 23.40 -10.03 18.83
N GLY A 546 24.43 -10.76 18.39
CA GLY A 546 24.27 -11.93 17.53
C GLY A 546 25.50 -12.18 16.64
N THR A 547 25.30 -13.03 15.63
CA THR A 547 26.29 -13.38 14.60
C THR A 547 25.70 -13.18 13.21
N ILE A 548 26.55 -12.97 12.20
CA ILE A 548 26.13 -12.90 10.80
C ILE A 548 27.08 -13.75 9.95
N ASN A 549 26.54 -14.51 8.98
CA ASN A 549 27.34 -15.31 8.05
C ASN A 549 27.64 -14.56 6.74
N GLU A 550 28.40 -15.21 5.85
CA GLU A 550 28.78 -14.62 4.54
C GLU A 550 27.62 -14.52 3.55
N GLU A 551 26.52 -15.24 3.80
CA GLU A 551 25.27 -15.13 3.06
C GLU A 551 24.37 -13.98 3.54
N GLY A 552 24.80 -13.15 4.50
CA GLY A 552 24.00 -12.03 5.00
C GLY A 552 22.92 -12.43 6.02
N VAL A 553 22.88 -13.69 6.45
CA VAL A 553 21.92 -14.17 7.46
C VAL A 553 22.43 -13.79 8.86
N PHE A 554 21.75 -12.85 9.50
CA PHE A 554 22.00 -12.43 10.87
C PHE A 554 21.16 -13.28 11.84
N THR A 555 21.81 -13.91 12.81
CA THR A 555 21.18 -14.64 13.92
C THR A 555 21.39 -13.88 15.22
N ALA A 556 20.30 -13.44 15.84
CA ALA A 556 20.31 -12.73 17.10
C ALA A 556 20.76 -13.62 18.27
N SER A 557 21.52 -13.03 19.21
CA SER A 557 21.82 -13.68 20.49
C SER A 557 20.53 -13.87 21.30
N PRO A 558 20.33 -15.01 22.00
CA PRO A 558 19.21 -15.20 22.92
C PRO A 558 19.13 -14.14 24.04
N ASP A 559 20.26 -13.53 24.38
CA ASP A 559 20.37 -12.50 25.42
C ASP A 559 20.37 -11.07 24.86
N ALA A 560 20.14 -10.90 23.55
CA ALA A 560 20.19 -9.59 22.91
C ALA A 560 19.10 -8.65 23.45
N LYS A 561 19.47 -7.40 23.74
CA LYS A 561 18.57 -6.35 24.26
C LYS A 561 18.88 -5.02 23.57
N ASP A 562 17.95 -4.08 23.66
CA ASP A 562 18.06 -2.72 23.15
C ASP A 562 18.27 -2.66 21.62
N LYS A 563 19.48 -2.31 21.18
CA LYS A 563 19.85 -2.13 19.78
C LYS A 563 21.31 -2.51 19.56
N GLY A 564 21.62 -2.94 18.35
CA GLY A 564 22.99 -3.00 17.86
C GLY A 564 23.03 -2.76 16.36
N ARG A 565 24.12 -3.18 15.72
CA ARG A 565 24.36 -2.82 14.33
C ARG A 565 25.07 -3.92 13.58
N VAL A 566 24.63 -4.15 12.35
CA VAL A 566 25.36 -4.90 11.34
C VAL A 566 26.04 -3.89 10.42
N VAL A 567 27.33 -4.08 10.21
CA VAL A 567 28.16 -3.33 9.26
C VAL A 567 28.37 -4.21 8.04
N VAL A 568 28.01 -3.68 6.87
CA VAL A 568 28.30 -4.29 5.57
C VAL A 568 29.37 -3.45 4.88
N SER A 569 30.39 -4.09 4.33
CA SER A 569 31.54 -3.39 3.75
C SER A 569 32.09 -4.06 2.48
N TYR A 570 32.64 -3.23 1.60
CA TYR A 570 33.41 -3.64 0.44
C TYR A 570 34.58 -2.68 0.24
N GLY A 571 35.81 -3.17 0.40
CA GLY A 571 36.99 -2.31 0.43
C GLY A 571 36.91 -1.26 1.53
N LYS A 572 36.93 0.03 1.16
CA LYS A 572 36.83 1.16 2.10
C LYS A 572 35.39 1.65 2.33
N THR A 573 34.43 1.11 1.58
CA THR A 573 33.04 1.60 1.58
C THR A 573 32.22 0.77 2.55
N THR A 574 31.49 1.43 3.44
CA THR A 574 30.69 0.81 4.50
C THR A 574 29.25 1.31 4.46
N ALA A 575 28.30 0.44 4.78
CA ALA A 575 26.94 0.82 5.15
C ALA A 575 26.52 0.11 6.44
N TYR A 576 25.42 0.56 7.02
CA TYR A 576 24.98 0.16 8.34
C TYR A 576 23.51 -0.26 8.31
N ILE A 577 23.22 -1.32 9.06
CA ILE A 577 21.87 -1.81 9.33
C ILE A 577 21.73 -1.80 10.85
N ASP A 578 20.84 -0.96 11.38
CA ASP A 578 20.56 -0.95 12.80
C ASP A 578 19.63 -2.13 13.13
N ILE A 579 20.03 -2.98 14.06
CA ILE A 579 19.23 -4.10 14.57
C ILE A 579 18.57 -3.65 15.86
N VAL A 580 17.25 -3.76 15.91
CA VAL A 580 16.45 -3.35 17.07
C VAL A 580 15.78 -4.58 17.66
N PHE A 581 15.97 -4.78 18.97
CA PHE A 581 15.27 -5.81 19.72
C PHE A 581 14.06 -5.14 20.38
N PRO A 582 12.82 -5.41 19.93
CA PRO A 582 11.66 -4.78 20.51
C PRO A 582 11.58 -5.13 22.00
N GLY A 583 11.60 -4.10 22.85
CA GLY A 583 11.25 -4.24 24.27
C GLY A 583 9.75 -4.38 24.45
N SER A 584 9.30 -4.97 25.56
CA SER A 584 7.90 -4.90 25.99
C SER A 584 7.46 -3.42 26.10
N PRO A 585 6.24 -3.04 25.68
CA PRO A 585 5.71 -1.70 25.93
C PRO A 585 5.77 -1.37 27.42
N ASP A 586 6.25 -0.17 27.78
CA ASP A 586 6.24 0.24 29.19
C ASP A 586 4.79 0.58 29.59
N THR A 587 4.29 -0.08 30.65
CA THR A 587 2.98 0.22 31.24
C THR A 587 3.01 1.62 31.86
N ILE A 588 2.12 2.51 31.38
CA ILE A 588 1.89 3.85 31.93
C ILE A 588 0.88 3.77 33.09
N GLU A 589 -0.17 2.98 32.91
CA GLU A 589 -1.23 2.72 33.90
C GLU A 589 -1.85 1.34 33.67
N ASP A 590 -1.91 0.53 34.73
CA ASP A 590 -2.57 -0.77 34.79
C ASP A 590 -3.84 -0.76 35.66
N PHE A 591 -4.11 0.33 36.37
CA PHE A 591 -5.24 0.51 37.29
C PHE A 591 -5.20 -0.38 38.56
N GLU A 592 -4.13 -1.13 38.77
CA GLU A 592 -4.02 -2.06 39.89
C GLU A 592 -3.59 -1.36 41.19
N ASN A 593 -2.83 -0.28 41.03
CA ASN A 593 -2.07 0.40 42.09
C ASN A 593 -2.88 1.37 42.97
N GLY A 594 -4.22 1.37 42.87
CA GLY A 594 -5.09 2.17 43.73
C GLY A 594 -5.06 3.68 43.47
N ILE A 595 -4.62 4.10 42.28
CA ILE A 595 -4.59 5.50 41.85
C ILE A 595 -6.03 6.01 41.68
N THR A 596 -6.34 7.18 42.24
CA THR A 596 -7.66 7.80 42.11
C THR A 596 -7.81 8.47 40.74
N TRP A 597 -8.95 8.24 40.10
CA TRP A 597 -9.32 8.84 38.82
C TRP A 597 -10.52 9.76 38.99
N GLY A 598 -10.53 10.85 38.23
CA GLY A 598 -11.58 11.85 38.20
C GLY A 598 -12.04 12.11 36.78
N ALA A 599 -13.18 12.77 36.65
CA ALA A 599 -13.71 13.18 35.36
C ALA A 599 -14.16 14.64 35.36
N SER A 600 -14.11 15.26 34.19
CA SER A 600 -14.76 16.52 33.88
C SER A 600 -15.48 16.42 32.54
N PHE A 601 -16.34 17.38 32.22
CA PHE A 601 -17.09 17.38 30.97
C PHE A 601 -17.38 18.79 30.48
N GLU A 602 -17.66 18.90 29.19
CA GLU A 602 -18.00 20.14 28.50
C GLU A 602 -19.20 19.87 27.58
N ARG A 603 -20.22 20.75 27.64
CA ARG A 603 -21.49 20.60 26.88
C ARG A 603 -22.12 19.19 26.96
N ALA A 604 -21.93 18.54 28.09
CA ALA A 604 -22.49 17.23 28.43
C ALA A 604 -23.36 17.37 29.68
N LYS A 605 -24.20 16.37 29.93
CA LYS A 605 -25.01 16.32 31.15
C LYS A 605 -24.19 15.81 32.34
N SER A 606 -23.36 14.79 32.13
CA SER A 606 -22.47 14.27 33.17
C SER A 606 -21.32 13.45 32.58
N ALA A 607 -20.22 13.35 33.34
CA ALA A 607 -19.19 12.36 33.17
C ALA A 607 -18.65 11.90 34.53
N SER A 608 -18.32 10.63 34.67
CA SER A 608 -17.68 10.07 35.87
C SER A 608 -16.65 9.02 35.49
N ALA A 609 -15.54 8.98 36.23
CA ALA A 609 -14.49 7.99 36.07
C ALA A 609 -14.21 7.31 37.41
N SER A 610 -14.09 5.99 37.42
CA SER A 610 -13.80 5.20 38.63
C SER A 610 -13.10 3.90 38.26
N VAL A 611 -12.13 3.49 39.07
CA VAL A 611 -11.52 2.16 38.95
C VAL A 611 -12.41 1.16 39.66
N ILE A 612 -12.79 0.08 38.98
CA ILE A 612 -13.62 -1.00 39.51
C ILE A 612 -12.83 -2.32 39.47
N GLU A 613 -13.16 -3.24 40.38
CA GLU A 613 -12.60 -4.60 40.38
C GLU A 613 -13.59 -5.54 39.68
N ASP A 614 -13.20 -6.05 38.52
CA ASP A 614 -13.94 -7.03 37.73
C ASP A 614 -12.94 -7.96 37.00
N PRO A 615 -12.41 -8.99 37.67
CA PRO A 615 -11.43 -9.91 37.09
C PRO A 615 -11.93 -10.64 35.83
N SER A 616 -13.25 -10.79 35.69
CA SER A 616 -13.85 -11.46 34.54
C SER A 616 -13.84 -10.60 33.28
N LYS A 617 -13.79 -9.27 33.46
CA LYS A 617 -13.81 -8.29 32.38
C LYS A 617 -12.45 -7.64 32.14
N ALA A 618 -11.59 -7.58 33.15
CA ALA A 618 -10.26 -7.00 33.06
C ALA A 618 -9.41 -7.69 31.98
N LYS A 619 -8.71 -6.89 31.16
CA LYS A 619 -7.85 -7.40 30.10
C LYS A 619 -6.49 -7.83 30.67
N SER A 620 -6.04 -7.18 31.74
CA SER A 620 -4.93 -7.60 32.59
C SER A 620 -5.32 -7.38 34.06
N GLY A 621 -4.72 -8.12 35.00
CA GLY A 621 -5.00 -7.95 36.43
C GLY A 621 -6.45 -8.26 36.84
N SER A 622 -7.00 -7.47 37.76
CA SER A 622 -8.38 -7.57 38.24
C SER A 622 -9.17 -6.26 38.18
N LYS A 623 -8.53 -5.13 37.91
CA LYS A 623 -9.15 -3.80 37.94
C LYS A 623 -9.13 -3.13 36.57
N ILE A 624 -10.15 -2.32 36.32
CA ILE A 624 -10.31 -1.56 35.08
C ILE A 624 -10.84 -0.16 35.37
N LEU A 625 -10.51 0.81 34.53
CA LEU A 625 -11.13 2.13 34.59
C LEU A 625 -12.47 2.12 33.88
N LYS A 626 -13.55 2.40 34.60
CA LYS A 626 -14.88 2.66 34.07
C LYS A 626 -15.08 4.15 33.87
N VAL A 627 -15.51 4.56 32.68
CA VAL A 627 -15.90 5.95 32.37
C VAL A 627 -17.34 5.96 31.86
N ASP A 628 -18.23 6.60 32.62
CA ASP A 628 -19.61 6.86 32.20
C ASP A 628 -19.70 8.28 31.65
N TYR A 629 -20.43 8.46 30.55
CA TYR A 629 -20.67 9.77 29.93
C TYR A 629 -22.13 9.90 29.47
N ASP A 630 -22.66 11.12 29.53
CA ASP A 630 -23.99 11.45 29.02
C ASP A 630 -23.92 12.75 28.21
N PHE A 631 -23.93 12.63 26.88
CA PHE A 631 -23.95 13.78 25.97
C PHE A 631 -25.36 14.21 25.54
N THR A 632 -26.42 13.54 26.03
CA THR A 632 -27.79 13.80 25.57
C THR A 632 -28.20 15.25 25.78
N LEU A 633 -28.91 15.81 24.80
CA LEU A 633 -29.38 17.20 24.80
C LEU A 633 -30.60 17.33 25.73
N ALA A 634 -30.34 17.52 27.02
CA ALA A 634 -31.34 17.87 28.02
C ALA A 634 -31.47 19.39 28.19
N GLN A 635 -32.53 19.84 28.87
CA GLN A 635 -32.73 21.25 29.20
C GLN A 635 -31.51 21.80 29.98
N GLY A 636 -30.88 22.85 29.46
CA GLY A 636 -29.68 23.47 30.06
C GLY A 636 -28.33 22.94 29.54
N VAL A 637 -28.32 21.96 28.62
CA VAL A 637 -27.11 21.48 27.95
C VAL A 637 -26.97 22.17 26.59
N GLU A 638 -25.86 22.87 26.37
CA GLU A 638 -25.60 23.56 25.09
C GLU A 638 -25.28 22.59 23.95
N ALA A 639 -25.80 22.89 22.75
CA ALA A 639 -25.47 22.23 21.48
C ALA A 639 -24.01 22.51 21.05
N GLY A 640 -23.47 21.68 20.15
CA GLY A 640 -22.09 21.77 19.65
C GLY A 640 -21.16 20.67 20.17
N ILE A 641 -19.84 20.90 20.15
CA ILE A 641 -18.86 19.88 20.52
C ILE A 641 -18.96 19.55 22.02
N ALA A 642 -19.36 18.32 22.33
CA ALA A 642 -19.41 17.76 23.68
C ALA A 642 -18.15 16.93 23.98
N GLY A 643 -17.74 16.92 25.24
CA GLY A 643 -16.57 16.16 25.68
C GLY A 643 -16.70 15.64 27.11
N ALA A 644 -16.19 14.43 27.34
CA ALA A 644 -15.95 13.84 28.65
C ALA A 644 -14.46 13.50 28.77
N TYR A 645 -13.85 13.87 29.89
CA TYR A 645 -12.42 13.79 30.12
C TYR A 645 -12.15 13.01 31.38
N ALA A 646 -11.31 11.97 31.33
CA ALA A 646 -10.87 11.23 32.50
C ALA A 646 -9.36 11.38 32.72
N PHE A 647 -8.97 11.60 33.98
CA PHE A 647 -7.60 11.91 34.38
C PHE A 647 -7.29 11.38 35.79
N ARG A 648 -6.00 11.20 36.09
CA ARG A 648 -5.54 10.91 37.46
C ARG A 648 -5.76 12.13 38.36
N VAL A 649 -6.10 11.88 39.61
CA VAL A 649 -6.27 12.92 40.63
C VAL A 649 -5.06 12.90 41.56
N ASP A 650 -4.47 14.07 41.81
CA ASP A 650 -3.47 14.23 42.85
C ASP A 650 -4.13 14.05 44.23
N PRO A 651 -3.72 13.05 45.04
CA PRO A 651 -4.35 12.79 46.33
C PRO A 651 -4.17 13.94 47.34
N ASN A 652 -3.20 14.83 47.13
CA ASN A 652 -2.94 15.96 48.04
C ASN A 652 -3.73 17.22 47.66
N THR A 653 -4.02 17.42 46.37
CA THR A 653 -4.63 18.67 45.88
C THR A 653 -6.04 18.50 45.32
N GLY A 654 -6.46 17.27 45.02
CA GLY A 654 -7.75 16.98 44.38
C GLY A 654 -7.84 17.42 42.92
N ASN A 655 -6.75 17.92 42.33
CA ASN A 655 -6.69 18.44 40.97
C ASN A 655 -6.20 17.37 39.98
N PRO A 656 -6.42 17.57 38.66
CA PRO A 656 -5.85 16.71 37.62
C PRO A 656 -4.32 16.63 37.70
N ALA A 657 -3.78 15.42 37.72
CA ALA A 657 -2.35 15.12 37.73
C ALA A 657 -1.93 14.49 36.40
N GLY A 658 -1.00 15.15 35.69
CA GLY A 658 -0.41 14.60 34.46
C GLY A 658 0.59 13.49 34.75
N ILE A 659 0.73 12.54 33.83
CA ILE A 659 1.68 11.43 33.94
C ILE A 659 2.94 11.77 33.15
N THR A 660 4.07 11.94 33.82
CA THR A 660 5.36 12.16 33.15
C THR A 660 5.87 10.84 32.60
N LEU A 661 6.28 10.83 31.33
CA LEU A 661 6.85 9.67 30.67
C LEU A 661 8.38 9.77 30.73
N ASP A 662 9.01 8.76 31.35
CA ASP A 662 10.45 8.72 31.60
C ASP A 662 11.29 8.56 30.32
N LYS A 663 10.66 8.13 29.23
CA LYS A 663 11.23 8.01 27.88
C LYS A 663 10.32 8.72 26.87
N ALA A 664 10.77 8.82 25.61
CA ALA A 664 10.01 9.41 24.51
C ALA A 664 9.40 8.33 23.61
N PRO A 665 8.16 7.84 23.88
CA PRO A 665 7.50 6.90 22.99
C PRO A 665 7.15 7.53 21.64
N ALA A 666 6.99 6.66 20.64
CA ALA A 666 6.49 6.99 19.31
C ALA A 666 4.94 7.03 19.27
N ALA A 667 4.27 6.29 20.16
CA ALA A 667 2.82 6.28 20.26
C ALA A 667 2.35 5.96 21.69
N ILE A 668 1.07 6.23 21.98
CA ILE A 668 0.38 5.75 23.18
C ILE A 668 -0.64 4.71 22.75
N GLY A 669 -0.79 3.63 23.51
CA GLY A 669 -1.81 2.61 23.26
C GLY A 669 -2.59 2.24 24.51
N MET A 670 -3.78 1.67 24.34
CA MET A 670 -4.63 1.17 25.43
C MET A 670 -5.66 0.15 24.94
N TRP A 671 -6.15 -0.68 25.85
CA TRP A 671 -7.34 -1.51 25.62
C TRP A 671 -8.61 -0.70 25.92
N VAL A 672 -9.60 -0.80 25.03
CA VAL A 672 -10.89 -0.11 25.15
C VAL A 672 -12.04 -1.08 24.91
N TYR A 673 -12.90 -1.22 25.91
CA TYR A 673 -14.18 -1.92 25.78
C TYR A 673 -15.20 -0.94 25.20
N GLY A 674 -15.43 -1.06 23.89
CA GLY A 674 -16.31 -0.16 23.13
C GLY A 674 -17.79 -0.40 23.38
N ASP A 675 -18.58 0.65 23.18
CA ASP A 675 -20.04 0.70 23.30
C ASP A 675 -20.75 1.01 21.98
N ASN A 676 -20.00 1.02 20.87
CA ASN A 676 -20.46 1.36 19.52
C ASN A 676 -21.05 2.78 19.35
N SER A 677 -20.76 3.70 20.27
CA SER A 677 -21.31 5.06 20.33
C SER A 677 -20.95 6.00 19.18
N LYS A 678 -19.95 5.63 18.37
CA LYS A 678 -19.32 6.52 17.37
C LYS A 678 -18.64 7.76 17.96
N ALA A 679 -18.47 7.82 19.28
CA ALA A 679 -17.70 8.88 19.92
C ALA A 679 -16.24 8.87 19.45
N TRP A 680 -15.64 10.05 19.35
CA TRP A 680 -14.24 10.23 18.97
C TRP A 680 -13.33 10.12 20.20
N LEU A 681 -12.40 9.16 20.17
CA LEU A 681 -11.51 8.86 21.29
C LEU A 681 -10.11 9.44 21.05
N ARG A 682 -9.63 10.22 22.02
CA ARG A 682 -8.35 10.97 21.94
C ARG A 682 -7.65 11.03 23.29
N ALA A 683 -6.37 11.43 23.28
CA ALA A 683 -5.62 11.86 24.46
C ALA A 683 -5.03 13.26 24.26
N GLN A 684 -4.64 13.92 25.36
CA GLN A 684 -3.88 15.16 25.35
C GLN A 684 -2.53 15.01 26.05
N LEU A 685 -1.48 15.44 25.37
CA LEU A 685 -0.10 15.44 25.86
C LEU A 685 0.46 16.86 25.86
N LYS A 686 1.52 17.05 26.65
CA LYS A 686 2.38 18.22 26.67
C LYS A 686 3.82 17.79 26.37
N ASP A 687 4.49 18.48 25.45
CA ASP A 687 5.90 18.21 25.12
C ASP A 687 6.88 18.87 26.09
N GLY A 688 8.18 18.58 25.94
CA GLY A 688 9.25 19.11 26.77
C GLY A 688 9.43 20.63 26.67
N LYS A 689 8.75 21.30 25.73
CA LYS A 689 8.69 22.76 25.61
C LYS A 689 7.43 23.36 26.25
N GLY A 690 6.58 22.52 26.84
CA GLY A 690 5.32 22.92 27.46
C GLY A 690 4.14 23.07 26.48
N GLN A 691 4.29 22.70 25.21
CA GLN A 691 3.22 22.83 24.22
C GLN A 691 2.24 21.65 24.30
N ARG A 692 0.94 21.95 24.44
CA ARG A 692 -0.13 20.94 24.40
C ARG A 692 -0.45 20.51 22.98
N PHE A 693 -0.69 19.21 22.78
CA PHE A 693 -1.16 18.62 21.53
C PHE A 693 -2.05 17.39 21.81
N ASN A 694 -2.89 17.03 20.85
CA ASN A 694 -3.76 15.86 20.95
C ASN A 694 -3.28 14.74 20.03
N ILE A 695 -3.56 13.50 20.42
CA ILE A 695 -3.37 12.29 19.61
C ILE A 695 -4.69 11.53 19.54
N ASP A 696 -4.92 10.83 18.43
CA ASP A 696 -6.25 10.31 18.05
C ASP A 696 -6.22 8.79 17.97
N PHE A 697 -6.96 8.13 18.86
CA PHE A 697 -7.08 6.67 18.87
C PHE A 697 -8.12 6.17 17.86
N THR A 698 -9.12 7.01 17.58
CA THR A 698 -10.07 6.80 16.49
C THR A 698 -10.08 8.02 15.58
N LYS A 699 -10.40 7.82 14.30
CA LYS A 699 -10.79 8.95 13.44
C LYS A 699 -12.13 9.50 13.92
N GLU A 700 -12.41 10.75 13.65
CA GLU A 700 -13.76 11.29 13.83
C GLU A 700 -14.77 10.52 12.96
N TYR A 701 -15.98 10.27 13.47
CA TYR A 701 -17.00 9.52 12.72
C TYR A 701 -17.50 10.32 11.51
N ASN A 702 -17.47 9.67 10.34
CA ASN A 702 -17.95 10.23 9.09
C ASN A 702 -19.24 9.52 8.62
N PRO A 703 -20.42 10.16 8.77
CA PRO A 703 -21.70 9.55 8.40
C PRO A 703 -21.85 9.27 6.90
N ALA A 704 -21.14 9.99 6.03
CA ALA A 704 -21.19 9.73 4.59
C ALA A 704 -20.54 8.39 4.19
N THR A 705 -19.65 7.88 5.05
CA THR A 705 -18.94 6.61 4.82
C THR A 705 -19.34 5.52 5.82
N GLY A 706 -20.01 5.88 6.91
CA GLY A 706 -20.33 4.98 8.02
C GLY A 706 -19.10 4.51 8.81
N THR A 707 -17.96 5.21 8.72
CA THR A 707 -16.69 4.81 9.35
C THR A 707 -16.17 5.85 10.34
N GLY A 708 -15.42 5.41 11.36
CA GLY A 708 -14.81 6.27 12.38
C GLY A 708 -15.52 6.24 13.73
N GLY A 709 -14.97 6.95 14.70
CA GLY A 709 -15.40 6.89 16.09
C GLY A 709 -15.20 5.51 16.72
N ILE A 710 -15.81 5.30 17.89
CA ILE A 710 -15.91 3.99 18.52
C ILE A 710 -17.03 3.21 17.83
N ASP A 711 -16.67 2.42 16.84
CA ASP A 711 -17.57 1.63 15.97
C ASP A 711 -17.61 0.13 16.32
N TRP A 712 -17.17 -0.23 17.53
CA TRP A 712 -17.13 -1.61 18.00
C TRP A 712 -17.78 -1.76 19.38
N THR A 713 -18.20 -3.00 19.68
CA THR A 713 -18.58 -3.44 21.02
C THR A 713 -17.56 -4.45 21.53
N GLY A 714 -17.20 -4.39 22.81
CA GLY A 714 -16.20 -5.30 23.39
C GLY A 714 -14.77 -4.74 23.34
N TRP A 715 -13.79 -5.54 23.78
CA TRP A 715 -12.39 -5.11 23.85
C TRP A 715 -11.75 -4.95 22.48
N LYS A 716 -11.11 -3.80 22.25
CA LYS A 716 -10.24 -3.52 21.11
C LYS A 716 -9.03 -2.75 21.58
N TYR A 717 -7.85 -3.13 21.12
CA TYR A 717 -6.64 -2.34 21.34
C TYR A 717 -6.61 -1.17 20.36
N VAL A 718 -6.30 0.01 20.86
CA VAL A 718 -6.17 1.23 20.05
C VAL A 718 -4.83 1.89 20.33
N GLU A 719 -4.26 2.51 19.30
CA GLU A 719 -2.97 3.18 19.36
C GLU A 719 -3.07 4.53 18.65
N ALA A 720 -2.38 5.54 19.19
CA ALA A 720 -2.33 6.88 18.65
C ALA A 720 -0.87 7.37 18.57
N GLU A 721 -0.41 7.65 17.35
CA GLU A 721 0.95 8.11 17.09
C GLU A 721 1.20 9.52 17.64
N ILE A 722 2.39 9.72 18.21
CA ILE A 722 2.90 11.04 18.56
C ILE A 722 3.46 11.70 17.29
N PRO A 723 2.94 12.86 16.87
CA PRO A 723 3.36 13.49 15.62
C PRO A 723 4.86 13.82 15.58
N SER A 724 5.47 13.68 14.39
CA SER A 724 6.86 14.06 14.14
C SER A 724 7.13 15.52 14.52
N GLY A 725 8.29 15.79 15.12
CA GLY A 725 8.71 17.14 15.52
C GLY A 725 8.40 17.52 16.97
N LYS A 726 7.75 16.63 17.73
CA LYS A 726 7.59 16.75 19.19
C LYS A 726 8.80 16.19 19.93
N THR A 727 9.22 16.87 21.01
CA THR A 727 10.41 16.50 21.79
C THR A 727 10.04 16.22 23.24
N GLY A 728 10.49 15.08 23.79
CA GLY A 728 10.25 14.70 25.19
C GLY A 728 11.06 15.53 26.21
N PRO A 729 10.89 15.28 27.52
CA PRO A 729 9.93 14.32 28.10
C PRO A 729 8.48 14.72 27.84
N PHE A 730 7.60 13.75 27.66
CA PHE A 730 6.17 13.99 27.45
C PHE A 730 5.41 13.88 28.76
N VAL A 731 4.37 14.71 28.92
CA VAL A 731 3.41 14.59 30.02
C VAL A 731 2.03 14.28 29.45
N LEU A 732 1.46 13.13 29.79
CA LEU A 732 0.09 12.76 29.44
C LEU A 732 -0.87 13.44 30.44
N GLU A 733 -1.42 14.59 30.04
CA GLU A 733 -2.25 15.44 30.93
C GLU A 733 -3.71 14.95 30.99
N THR A 734 -4.25 14.45 29.87
CA THR A 734 -5.61 13.88 29.84
C THR A 734 -5.58 12.58 29.04
N PRO A 735 -5.38 11.44 29.71
CA PRO A 735 -5.25 10.13 29.06
C PRO A 735 -6.46 9.72 28.22
N ILE A 736 -7.68 10.11 28.63
CA ILE A 736 -8.92 9.73 27.95
C ILE A 736 -9.77 10.96 27.69
N ARG A 737 -10.08 11.20 26.42
CA ARG A 737 -10.99 12.25 25.94
C ARG A 737 -12.00 11.60 25.00
N ILE A 738 -13.25 11.55 25.42
CA ILE A 738 -14.38 11.05 24.64
C ILE A 738 -15.11 12.28 24.11
N MET A 739 -15.19 12.43 22.80
CA MET A 739 -15.70 13.64 22.16
C MET A 739 -16.82 13.30 21.18
N THR A 740 -17.82 14.18 21.07
CA THR A 740 -18.82 14.13 20.00
C THR A 740 -18.93 15.52 19.39
N THR A 741 -18.64 15.63 18.10
CA THR A 741 -18.66 16.91 17.37
C THR A 741 -19.99 17.23 16.72
N ARG A 742 -20.91 16.26 16.68
CA ARG A 742 -22.22 16.41 16.05
C ARG A 742 -23.35 16.12 17.02
N ASP A 743 -24.34 17.02 17.04
CA ASP A 743 -25.46 16.93 17.96
C ASP A 743 -26.38 15.71 17.71
N ASP A 744 -26.45 15.22 16.46
CA ASP A 744 -27.25 14.04 16.07
C ASP A 744 -26.66 12.71 16.57
N LEU A 745 -25.40 12.70 17.01
CA LEU A 745 -24.71 11.50 17.52
C LEU A 745 -24.54 11.52 19.03
N ARG A 746 -25.16 12.48 19.72
CA ARG A 746 -25.08 12.62 21.17
C ARG A 746 -25.82 11.48 21.85
N THR A 747 -25.04 10.60 22.47
CA THR A 747 -25.54 9.45 23.23
C THR A 747 -25.00 9.48 24.66
N LYS A 748 -25.45 8.53 25.47
CA LYS A 748 -24.86 8.19 26.76
C LYS A 748 -24.36 6.76 26.73
N GLY A 749 -23.29 6.49 27.45
CA GLY A 749 -22.68 5.17 27.44
C GLY A 749 -21.66 4.99 28.55
N THR A 750 -21.07 3.80 28.54
CA THR A 750 -20.02 3.40 29.46
C THR A 750 -18.89 2.75 28.67
N LEU A 751 -17.69 3.29 28.81
CA LEU A 751 -16.47 2.69 28.27
C LEU A 751 -15.61 2.15 29.41
N TYR A 752 -14.87 1.08 29.12
CA TYR A 752 -13.88 0.54 30.03
C TYR A 752 -12.50 0.60 29.40
N PHE A 753 -11.49 0.93 30.19
CA PHE A 753 -10.11 1.08 29.76
C PHE A 753 -9.19 0.24 30.63
N ASP A 754 -8.18 -0.35 30.00
CA ASP A 754 -7.16 -1.13 30.67
C ASP A 754 -5.81 -0.94 29.95
N GLN A 755 -4.70 -1.09 30.68
CA GLN A 755 -3.33 -1.11 30.14
C GLN A 755 -2.98 0.09 29.24
N ILE A 756 -2.93 1.31 29.80
CA ILE A 756 -2.38 2.46 29.07
C ILE A 756 -0.86 2.27 28.96
N ARG A 757 -0.32 2.39 27.74
CA ARG A 757 1.06 1.96 27.42
C ARG A 757 1.81 2.96 26.54
N ALA A 758 3.12 3.01 26.75
CA ALA A 758 4.07 3.72 25.90
C ALA A 758 4.61 2.76 24.82
N VAL A 759 4.47 3.14 23.56
CA VAL A 759 4.92 2.34 22.40
C VAL A 759 6.14 3.02 21.76
N TYR A 760 7.29 2.34 21.73
CA TYR A 760 8.57 2.94 21.30
C TYR A 760 8.99 2.60 19.87
N THR A 761 8.40 1.56 19.28
CA THR A 761 8.72 1.09 17.92
C THR A 761 7.45 0.86 17.12
N ALA A 762 7.33 1.49 15.96
CA ALA A 762 6.21 1.26 15.05
C ALA A 762 6.24 -0.19 14.51
N GLY A 763 5.12 -0.91 14.65
CA GLY A 763 4.93 -2.25 14.05
C GLY A 763 4.51 -3.38 14.99
N SER A 764 4.37 -3.16 16.31
CA SER A 764 3.93 -4.20 17.27
C SER A 764 2.40 -4.37 17.29
N LYS A 765 1.77 -4.65 16.14
CA LYS A 765 0.31 -4.86 16.02
C LYS A 765 -0.13 -6.27 16.43
N ASP A 766 0.45 -6.82 17.48
CA ASP A 766 -0.07 -8.07 18.02
C ASP A 766 -1.15 -7.78 19.07
N THR A 767 -2.38 -8.13 18.69
CA THR A 767 -3.60 -7.93 19.48
C THR A 767 -4.28 -9.27 19.81
N GLN A 768 -3.67 -10.40 19.44
CA GLN A 768 -4.23 -11.72 19.69
C GLN A 768 -3.60 -12.29 20.94
N ALA A 769 -4.40 -12.98 21.75
CA ALA A 769 -3.87 -13.75 22.86
C ALA A 769 -3.27 -15.06 22.35
N PRO A 770 -2.38 -15.70 23.14
CA PRO A 770 -1.87 -17.02 22.82
C PRO A 770 -2.99 -18.05 22.59
N VAL A 771 -2.71 -19.05 21.75
CA VAL A 771 -3.64 -20.14 21.48
C VAL A 771 -3.33 -21.33 22.40
N LEU A 772 -4.33 -21.77 23.16
CA LEU A 772 -4.26 -22.96 24.01
C LEU A 772 -4.74 -24.21 23.28
N SER A 773 -3.95 -25.29 23.38
CA SER A 773 -4.31 -26.65 22.97
C SER A 773 -4.12 -27.62 24.14
N VAL A 774 -5.12 -28.44 24.45
CA VAL A 774 -5.06 -29.41 25.57
C VAL A 774 -5.50 -30.81 25.09
N PRO A 775 -4.67 -31.50 24.28
CA PRO A 775 -5.05 -32.77 23.68
C PRO A 775 -5.11 -33.93 24.69
N SER A 776 -4.54 -33.78 25.89
CA SER A 776 -4.46 -34.87 26.88
C SER A 776 -5.76 -35.10 27.66
N ILE A 777 -6.74 -34.20 27.56
CA ILE A 777 -7.99 -34.24 28.32
C ILE A 777 -9.14 -34.57 27.36
N THR A 778 -9.73 -35.75 27.53
CA THR A 778 -10.94 -36.19 26.82
C THR A 778 -12.19 -35.91 27.65
N GLU A 779 -13.37 -35.96 27.03
CA GLU A 779 -14.65 -35.69 27.71
C GLU A 779 -14.91 -36.63 28.90
N ILE A 780 -14.53 -37.91 28.77
CA ILE A 780 -14.63 -38.93 29.83
C ILE A 780 -13.26 -39.57 30.06
N ILE A 781 -12.88 -39.75 31.32
CA ILE A 781 -11.61 -40.32 31.76
C ILE A 781 -11.86 -41.38 32.84
N ASN A 782 -11.42 -42.62 32.60
CA ASN A 782 -11.70 -43.76 33.48
C ASN A 782 -10.62 -43.99 34.56
N THR A 783 -9.93 -42.93 34.97
CA THR A 783 -8.88 -42.96 36.02
C THR A 783 -8.98 -41.70 36.88
N ASN A 784 -8.72 -41.84 38.18
CA ASN A 784 -8.71 -40.73 39.15
C ASN A 784 -7.34 -40.01 39.22
N LYS A 785 -6.37 -40.44 38.41
CA LYS A 785 -5.08 -39.78 38.19
C LYS A 785 -4.94 -39.48 36.70
N VAL A 786 -4.98 -38.21 36.33
CA VAL A 786 -5.07 -37.76 34.93
C VAL A 786 -3.81 -37.01 34.53
N SER A 787 -3.21 -37.35 33.38
CA SER A 787 -2.06 -36.62 32.85
C SER A 787 -2.53 -35.37 32.13
N LEU A 788 -2.16 -34.19 32.63
CA LEU A 788 -2.37 -32.92 31.95
C LEU A 788 -1.13 -32.62 31.09
N LYS A 789 -1.35 -32.43 29.79
CA LYS A 789 -0.40 -31.86 28.85
C LYS A 789 -1.12 -30.83 27.97
N ALA A 790 -0.71 -29.58 28.10
CA ALA A 790 -1.23 -28.46 27.32
C ALA A 790 -0.09 -27.73 26.59
N THR A 791 -0.42 -27.11 25.46
CA THR A 791 0.50 -26.28 24.68
C THR A 791 -0.11 -24.91 24.48
N LEU A 792 0.69 -23.87 24.72
CA LEU A 792 0.41 -22.49 24.37
C LEU A 792 1.34 -22.08 23.22
N SER A 793 0.79 -21.48 22.19
CA SER A 793 1.55 -20.95 21.06
C SER A 793 1.08 -19.55 20.70
N ASP A 794 2.02 -18.69 20.34
CA ASP A 794 1.74 -17.35 19.87
C ASP A 794 2.62 -17.05 18.64
N ASP A 795 2.01 -16.61 17.55
CA ASP A 795 2.68 -16.41 16.27
C ASP A 795 3.40 -15.05 16.18
N ARG A 796 3.21 -14.20 17.18
CA ARG A 796 3.72 -12.85 17.23
C ARG A 796 4.37 -12.61 18.58
N SER A 797 3.77 -11.87 19.50
CA SER A 797 4.48 -11.35 20.64
C SER A 797 5.03 -12.37 21.63
N GLY A 798 4.63 -13.64 21.55
CA GLY A 798 5.17 -14.74 22.34
C GLY A 798 4.50 -14.88 23.70
N VAL A 799 4.47 -16.09 24.25
CA VAL A 799 3.74 -16.39 25.50
C VAL A 799 4.49 -15.88 26.73
N ASP A 800 3.83 -15.09 27.59
CA ASP A 800 4.36 -14.71 28.89
C ASP A 800 4.16 -15.85 29.89
N VAL A 801 5.22 -16.63 30.11
CA VAL A 801 5.21 -17.77 31.05
C VAL A 801 4.88 -17.39 32.48
N THR A 802 5.11 -16.14 32.90
CA THR A 802 4.85 -15.67 34.26
C THR A 802 3.37 -15.37 34.50
N SER A 803 2.60 -15.18 33.43
CA SER A 803 1.15 -14.95 33.47
C SER A 803 0.33 -16.23 33.67
N ILE A 804 0.92 -17.40 33.44
CA ILE A 804 0.21 -18.67 33.33
C ILE A 804 -0.29 -19.14 34.70
N LYS A 805 -1.61 -19.28 34.83
CA LYS A 805 -2.27 -19.90 35.99
C LYS A 805 -3.21 -21.00 35.52
N VAL A 806 -3.11 -22.17 36.15
CA VAL A 806 -4.01 -23.30 35.87
C VAL A 806 -4.70 -23.71 37.16
N HIS A 807 -6.03 -23.67 37.18
CA HIS A 807 -6.82 -24.08 38.33
C HIS A 807 -7.56 -25.38 38.02
N LEU A 808 -7.63 -26.31 38.97
CA LEU A 808 -8.53 -27.45 38.97
C LEU A 808 -9.60 -27.25 40.04
N ASP A 809 -10.86 -27.22 39.63
CA ASP A 809 -12.01 -27.01 40.51
C ASP A 809 -11.86 -25.79 41.44
N GLY A 810 -11.24 -24.73 40.89
CA GLY A 810 -10.95 -23.48 41.59
C GLY A 810 -9.69 -23.48 42.46
N VAL A 811 -8.90 -24.56 42.48
CA VAL A 811 -7.61 -24.64 43.20
C VAL A 811 -6.45 -24.48 42.23
N LEU A 812 -5.52 -23.57 42.52
CA LEU A 812 -4.33 -23.34 41.69
C LEU A 812 -3.41 -24.58 41.71
N LEU A 813 -2.96 -25.01 40.52
CA LEU A 813 -2.06 -26.15 40.33
C LEU A 813 -0.60 -25.69 40.14
N PRO A 814 0.38 -26.43 40.69
CA PRO A 814 1.80 -26.22 40.41
C PRO A 814 2.20 -26.95 39.11
N VAL A 815 1.88 -26.36 37.95
CA VAL A 815 2.21 -26.93 36.64
C VAL A 815 3.70 -26.77 36.31
N THR A 816 4.30 -27.79 35.68
CA THR A 816 5.66 -27.69 35.13
C THR A 816 5.59 -27.02 33.76
N THR A 817 6.45 -26.04 33.49
CA THR A 817 6.44 -25.26 32.25
C THR A 817 7.76 -25.44 31.50
N THR A 818 7.71 -25.81 30.23
CA THR A 818 8.87 -25.96 29.33
C THR A 818 8.70 -25.05 28.12
N VAL A 819 9.74 -24.26 27.79
CA VAL A 819 9.75 -23.39 26.60
C VAL A 819 10.58 -24.05 25.50
N ASN A 820 9.99 -24.27 24.34
CA ASN A 820 10.67 -24.85 23.18
C ASN A 820 11.42 -23.78 22.37
N THR A 821 12.36 -24.22 21.52
CA THR A 821 13.16 -23.34 20.65
C THR A 821 12.36 -22.54 19.64
N ASP A 822 11.14 -22.99 19.31
CA ASP A 822 10.19 -22.30 18.43
C ASP A 822 9.30 -21.29 19.18
N GLY A 823 9.50 -21.10 20.48
CA GLY A 823 8.73 -20.19 21.32
C GLY A 823 7.43 -20.78 21.87
N THR A 824 7.08 -22.04 21.54
CA THR A 824 5.91 -22.70 22.12
C THR A 824 6.15 -23.09 23.59
N VAL A 825 5.10 -23.01 24.41
CA VAL A 825 5.16 -23.32 25.84
C VAL A 825 4.34 -24.56 26.14
N VAL A 826 4.97 -25.57 26.75
CA VAL A 826 4.33 -26.83 27.14
C VAL A 826 4.13 -26.86 28.65
N LEU A 827 2.91 -27.14 29.07
CA LEU A 827 2.49 -27.28 30.47
C LEU A 827 2.22 -28.75 30.78
N GLU A 828 2.83 -29.27 31.84
CA GLU A 828 2.67 -30.66 32.28
C GLU A 828 2.37 -30.76 33.78
N HIS A 829 1.39 -31.60 34.15
CA HIS A 829 1.09 -31.92 35.54
C HIS A 829 0.31 -33.24 35.65
N GLN A 830 0.34 -33.90 36.82
CA GLN A 830 -0.47 -35.09 37.10
C GLN A 830 -1.64 -34.70 38.01
N LEU A 831 -2.83 -34.50 37.43
CA LEU A 831 -4.05 -34.25 38.21
C LEU A 831 -4.36 -35.46 39.08
N GLY A 832 -4.78 -35.22 40.32
CA GLY A 832 -5.09 -36.29 41.27
C GLY A 832 -3.88 -36.98 41.91
N ALA A 833 -2.66 -36.41 41.77
CA ALA A 833 -1.44 -37.00 42.32
C ALA A 833 -1.41 -37.03 43.85
N GLU A 834 -1.75 -35.91 44.50
CA GLU A 834 -1.82 -35.81 45.97
C GLU A 834 -3.13 -36.36 46.53
N LEU A 835 -4.25 -35.92 45.95
CA LEU A 835 -5.59 -36.36 46.30
C LEU A 835 -6.28 -36.89 45.03
N PRO A 836 -6.62 -38.19 44.95
CA PRO A 836 -7.26 -38.74 43.76
C PRO A 836 -8.55 -37.98 43.42
N LEU A 837 -8.79 -37.74 42.13
CA LEU A 837 -10.00 -37.07 41.67
C LEU A 837 -11.25 -37.89 42.05
N ALA A 838 -12.32 -37.17 42.34
CA ALA A 838 -13.65 -37.73 42.54
C ALA A 838 -14.21 -38.25 41.21
N ASP A 839 -15.14 -39.22 41.25
CA ASP A 839 -15.96 -39.46 40.06
C ASP A 839 -16.97 -38.31 39.91
N GLY A 840 -17.08 -37.76 38.70
CA GLY A 840 -17.84 -36.55 38.45
C GLY A 840 -17.18 -35.58 37.49
N MET A 841 -17.86 -34.45 37.27
CA MET A 841 -17.36 -33.40 36.41
C MET A 841 -16.29 -32.58 37.15
N HIS A 842 -15.19 -32.33 36.47
CA HIS A 842 -14.09 -31.47 36.90
C HIS A 842 -13.91 -30.33 35.91
N ARG A 843 -13.36 -29.21 36.37
CA ARG A 843 -13.10 -28.04 35.53
C ARG A 843 -11.66 -27.57 35.68
N LEU A 844 -10.95 -27.51 34.55
CA LEU A 844 -9.70 -26.79 34.41
C LEU A 844 -9.97 -25.37 33.93
N THR A 845 -9.34 -24.39 34.57
CA THR A 845 -9.35 -22.99 34.14
C THR A 845 -7.91 -22.56 33.87
N PHE A 846 -7.61 -22.25 32.62
CA PHE A 846 -6.33 -21.70 32.17
C PHE A 846 -6.46 -20.19 32.02
N GLU A 847 -5.55 -19.45 32.65
CA GLU A 847 -5.36 -18.02 32.44
C GLU A 847 -3.93 -17.81 31.92
N TYR A 848 -3.77 -17.03 30.86
CA TYR A 848 -2.47 -16.77 30.25
C TYR A 848 -2.54 -15.50 29.39
N SER A 849 -1.39 -14.86 29.16
CA SER A 849 -1.21 -13.76 28.23
C SER A 849 0.07 -13.90 27.42
N ASP A 850 0.19 -13.09 26.38
CA ASP A 850 1.46 -12.86 25.71
C ASP A 850 2.28 -11.76 26.40
N PHE A 851 3.49 -11.47 25.88
CA PHE A 851 4.35 -10.39 26.39
C PHE A 851 3.80 -8.98 26.14
N LEU A 852 2.74 -8.85 25.33
CA LEU A 852 1.97 -7.62 25.17
C LEU A 852 0.70 -7.60 26.02
N GLY A 853 0.51 -8.53 26.95
CA GLY A 853 -0.63 -8.56 27.86
C GLY A 853 -1.97 -8.90 27.18
N ASN A 854 -1.97 -9.47 25.97
CA ASN A 854 -3.17 -10.00 25.36
C ASN A 854 -3.56 -11.28 26.11
N LYS A 855 -4.47 -11.14 27.07
CA LYS A 855 -4.97 -12.23 27.91
C LYS A 855 -6.10 -13.02 27.25
N ASP A 856 -6.15 -14.32 27.52
CA ASP A 856 -7.31 -15.18 27.34
C ASP A 856 -7.53 -16.09 28.58
N ILE A 857 -8.77 -16.54 28.77
CA ILE A 857 -9.16 -17.48 29.83
C ILE A 857 -9.94 -18.63 29.20
N LYS A 858 -9.44 -19.86 29.35
CA LYS A 858 -10.07 -21.07 28.80
C LYS A 858 -10.52 -22.01 29.90
N ASN A 859 -11.79 -22.36 29.87
CA ASN A 859 -12.36 -23.39 30.73
C ASN A 859 -12.51 -24.70 29.94
N ILE A 860 -11.98 -25.79 30.48
CA ILE A 860 -12.12 -27.14 29.93
C ILE A 860 -12.74 -28.01 31.01
N THR A 861 -13.85 -28.67 30.69
CA THR A 861 -14.51 -29.61 31.58
C THR A 861 -14.28 -31.05 31.11
N PHE A 862 -14.10 -31.96 32.06
CA PHE A 862 -14.00 -33.39 31.80
C PHE A 862 -14.68 -34.17 32.93
N THR A 863 -15.08 -35.40 32.64
CA THR A 863 -15.72 -36.28 33.63
C THR A 863 -14.78 -37.43 34.00
N VAL A 864 -14.59 -37.66 35.29
CA VAL A 864 -13.94 -38.87 35.81
C VAL A 864 -15.01 -39.91 36.11
N ASP A 865 -14.88 -41.12 35.55
CA ASP A 865 -15.78 -42.26 35.81
C ASP A 865 -14.96 -43.53 36.06
N THR A 866 -14.54 -43.74 37.31
CA THR A 866 -13.86 -44.96 37.76
C THR A 866 -14.82 -46.02 38.31
N GLY A 867 -16.11 -45.70 38.42
CA GLY A 867 -17.14 -46.50 39.08
C GLY A 867 -17.30 -46.19 40.58
N ALA A 868 -16.64 -45.15 41.08
CA ALA A 868 -16.81 -44.65 42.44
C ALA A 868 -18.13 -43.84 42.58
N PRO A 869 -18.53 -43.44 43.80
CA PRO A 869 -19.68 -42.57 43.98
C PRO A 869 -19.48 -41.25 43.23
N GLN A 870 -20.49 -40.83 42.47
CA GLN A 870 -20.49 -39.59 41.70
C GLN A 870 -21.72 -38.76 42.06
N ILE A 871 -21.52 -37.51 42.47
CA ILE A 871 -22.63 -36.57 42.71
C ILE A 871 -23.19 -36.07 41.37
N THR A 872 -24.51 -35.97 41.28
CA THR A 872 -25.24 -35.45 40.13
C THR A 872 -26.24 -34.37 40.57
N ALA A 873 -26.58 -33.47 39.66
CA ALA A 873 -27.72 -32.58 39.85
C ALA A 873 -28.48 -32.42 38.53
N VAL A 874 -29.80 -32.48 38.61
CA VAL A 874 -30.70 -32.40 37.46
C VAL A 874 -31.79 -31.39 37.75
N THR A 875 -31.92 -30.38 36.89
CA THR A 875 -32.94 -29.33 37.01
C THR A 875 -34.08 -29.57 36.04
N SER A 876 -35.31 -29.34 36.47
CA SER A 876 -36.48 -29.39 35.59
C SER A 876 -36.37 -28.30 34.51
N GLY A 877 -36.51 -28.70 33.24
CA GLY A 877 -36.07 -27.91 32.09
C GLY A 877 -36.81 -26.59 31.82
N SER A 878 -37.97 -26.36 32.43
CA SER A 878 -38.74 -25.14 32.21
C SER A 878 -39.59 -24.71 33.41
N VAL A 879 -39.89 -23.41 33.50
CA VAL A 879 -40.78 -22.82 34.49
C VAL A 879 -41.69 -21.79 33.82
N VAL A 880 -42.95 -21.71 34.23
CA VAL A 880 -43.84 -20.60 33.85
C VAL A 880 -43.61 -19.38 34.74
N GLU A 881 -44.04 -18.21 34.30
CA GLU A 881 -43.90 -16.97 35.08
C GLU A 881 -44.49 -17.12 36.50
N GLU A 882 -43.71 -16.79 37.53
CA GLU A 882 -44.04 -16.96 38.95
C GLU A 882 -44.30 -18.43 39.42
N GLY A 883 -44.05 -19.41 38.54
CA GLY A 883 -44.14 -20.85 38.81
C GLY A 883 -42.97 -21.40 39.64
N THR A 884 -43.03 -22.70 39.92
CA THR A 884 -41.97 -23.42 40.64
C THR A 884 -41.26 -24.43 39.76
N PHE A 885 -39.98 -24.65 40.01
CA PHE A 885 -39.14 -25.64 39.33
C PHE A 885 -38.21 -26.29 40.34
N THR A 886 -37.74 -27.50 40.04
CA THR A 886 -36.96 -28.31 40.99
C THR A 886 -35.56 -28.60 40.46
N THR A 887 -34.65 -28.83 41.39
CA THR A 887 -33.32 -29.38 41.15
C THR A 887 -33.12 -30.57 42.06
N GLU A 888 -33.06 -31.76 41.47
CA GLU A 888 -32.80 -33.02 42.17
C GLU A 888 -31.30 -33.23 42.30
N LEU A 889 -30.83 -33.45 43.53
CA LEU A 889 -29.46 -33.74 43.87
C LEU A 889 -29.31 -35.24 44.13
N GLY A 890 -28.52 -35.90 43.30
CA GLY A 890 -28.38 -37.35 43.27
C GLY A 890 -26.94 -37.83 43.42
N VAL A 891 -26.81 -39.14 43.54
CA VAL A 891 -25.54 -39.86 43.57
C VAL A 891 -25.66 -41.15 42.75
N LYS A 892 -24.74 -41.34 41.80
CA LYS A 892 -24.49 -42.62 41.13
C LYS A 892 -23.50 -43.44 41.96
N ASN A 893 -23.65 -44.75 42.04
CA ASN A 893 -22.81 -45.68 42.81
C ASN A 893 -22.65 -45.33 44.32
N PRO A 894 -23.72 -45.09 45.10
CA PRO A 894 -23.64 -44.53 46.46
C PRO A 894 -22.98 -45.40 47.53
N LYS A 895 -22.71 -46.69 47.27
CA LYS A 895 -22.38 -47.71 48.30
C LYS A 895 -21.21 -47.32 49.22
N THR A 896 -20.21 -46.64 48.67
CA THR A 896 -18.99 -46.25 49.39
C THR A 896 -18.97 -44.80 49.82
N LEU A 897 -20.00 -43.99 49.52
CA LEU A 897 -20.08 -42.61 49.98
C LEU A 897 -20.19 -42.55 51.52
N ARG A 898 -19.49 -41.59 52.15
CA ARG A 898 -19.53 -41.38 53.60
C ARG A 898 -19.92 -39.97 54.00
N LYS A 899 -19.42 -38.97 53.28
CA LYS A 899 -19.71 -37.56 53.56
C LYS A 899 -19.81 -36.77 52.26
N VAL A 900 -20.70 -35.78 52.25
CA VAL A 900 -20.81 -34.81 51.16
C VAL A 900 -20.94 -33.41 51.74
N TYR A 901 -20.27 -32.45 51.11
CA TYR A 901 -20.39 -31.02 51.33
C TYR A 901 -20.67 -30.36 49.98
N MET A 902 -21.70 -29.53 49.89
CA MET A 902 -22.04 -28.77 48.70
C MET A 902 -22.45 -27.36 49.07
N LYS A 903 -21.97 -26.40 48.28
CA LYS A 903 -22.40 -25.01 48.33
C LYS A 903 -22.83 -24.59 46.93
N PHE A 904 -24.10 -24.21 46.80
CA PHE A 904 -24.70 -23.71 45.56
C PHE A 904 -24.91 -22.20 45.64
N SER A 905 -24.88 -21.54 44.48
CA SER A 905 -25.28 -20.15 44.29
C SER A 905 -26.50 -20.08 43.37
N PHE A 906 -27.45 -19.20 43.70
CA PHE A 906 -28.58 -18.84 42.86
C PHE A 906 -28.73 -17.31 42.84
N ASP A 907 -29.39 -16.77 41.81
CA ASP A 907 -29.65 -15.33 41.73
C ASP A 907 -30.89 -14.96 42.59
N PRO A 908 -30.71 -14.31 43.76
CA PRO A 908 -31.83 -13.99 44.63
C PRO A 908 -32.72 -12.88 44.06
N SER A 909 -32.27 -12.15 43.03
CA SER A 909 -33.12 -11.21 42.31
C SER A 909 -34.11 -11.91 41.39
N ARG A 910 -33.81 -13.13 40.92
CA ARG A 910 -34.63 -13.87 39.94
C ARG A 910 -35.45 -14.99 40.56
N VAL A 911 -34.98 -15.63 41.62
CA VAL A 911 -35.67 -16.78 42.26
C VAL A 911 -35.67 -16.66 43.78
N GLU A 912 -36.58 -17.38 44.43
CA GLU A 912 -36.57 -17.64 45.87
C GLU A 912 -36.67 -19.14 46.15
N VAL A 913 -36.08 -19.61 47.24
CA VAL A 913 -36.16 -21.02 47.64
C VAL A 913 -37.52 -21.26 48.30
N VAL A 914 -38.20 -22.35 47.93
CA VAL A 914 -39.43 -22.79 48.58
C VAL A 914 -39.05 -23.67 49.77
N ASP A 915 -39.56 -23.32 50.95
CA ASP A 915 -39.25 -24.04 52.18
C ASP A 915 -39.91 -25.41 52.22
N ALA A 916 -39.10 -26.46 52.28
CA ALA A 916 -39.55 -27.85 52.30
C ALA A 916 -39.96 -28.35 53.71
N ASP A 917 -39.55 -27.68 54.79
CA ASP A 917 -39.91 -28.06 56.16
C ASP A 917 -40.08 -26.82 57.05
N PRO A 918 -41.27 -26.16 56.98
CA PRO A 918 -41.55 -24.95 57.76
C PRO A 918 -41.54 -25.14 59.28
N SER A 919 -41.44 -26.39 59.77
CA SER A 919 -41.38 -26.68 61.21
C SER A 919 -40.01 -26.41 61.83
N LYS A 920 -38.99 -26.16 61.00
CA LYS A 920 -37.62 -25.85 61.43
C LYS A 920 -37.28 -24.37 61.23
N PRO A 921 -36.40 -23.78 62.06
CA PRO A 921 -35.93 -22.42 61.84
C PRO A 921 -35.15 -22.28 60.52
N GLY A 922 -35.60 -21.35 59.67
CA GLY A 922 -34.98 -21.04 58.37
C GLY A 922 -35.40 -22.00 57.25
N LYS A 923 -35.30 -21.54 55.99
CA LYS A 923 -35.74 -22.34 54.83
C LYS A 923 -34.91 -23.61 54.66
N GLN A 924 -35.60 -24.72 54.43
CA GLN A 924 -35.01 -26.03 54.20
C GLN A 924 -35.21 -26.46 52.74
N ILE A 925 -34.33 -27.34 52.26
CA ILE A 925 -34.52 -28.10 51.02
C ILE A 925 -35.06 -29.49 51.39
N ALA A 926 -35.75 -30.16 50.47
CA ALA A 926 -36.27 -31.50 50.75
C ALA A 926 -35.09 -32.49 50.83
N LEU A 927 -35.03 -33.31 51.89
CA LEU A 927 -34.04 -34.38 52.03
C LEU A 927 -34.73 -35.73 52.04
N GLU A 928 -34.18 -36.68 51.28
CA GLU A 928 -34.73 -38.02 51.14
C GLU A 928 -34.62 -38.85 52.43
N ALA A 929 -35.52 -39.82 52.61
CA ALA A 929 -35.58 -40.61 53.84
C ALA A 929 -34.28 -41.36 54.15
N GLY A 930 -33.53 -41.77 53.13
CA GLY A 930 -32.21 -42.39 53.27
C GLY A 930 -31.17 -41.48 53.92
N VAL A 931 -31.25 -40.16 53.68
CA VAL A 931 -30.31 -39.16 54.22
C VAL A 931 -30.52 -38.95 55.70
N LYS A 932 -31.76 -39.10 56.18
CA LYS A 932 -32.13 -38.98 57.59
C LYS A 932 -31.47 -40.04 58.49
N LYS A 933 -30.90 -41.10 57.89
CA LYS A 933 -30.09 -42.11 58.59
C LYS A 933 -28.64 -41.65 58.82
N GLY A 934 -28.17 -40.65 58.08
CA GLY A 934 -26.89 -39.96 58.30
C GLY A 934 -27.03 -38.78 59.26
N LYS A 935 -25.96 -37.99 59.40
CA LYS A 935 -25.88 -36.80 60.27
C LYS A 935 -25.75 -35.54 59.41
N VAL A 936 -26.82 -34.76 59.31
CA VAL A 936 -26.77 -33.41 58.69
C VAL A 936 -25.98 -32.49 59.62
N ILE A 937 -24.84 -31.99 59.16
CA ILE A 937 -23.95 -31.09 59.90
C ILE A 937 -24.35 -29.64 59.64
N THR A 938 -24.55 -29.30 58.37
CA THR A 938 -24.90 -27.95 57.92
C THR A 938 -26.06 -28.03 56.94
N HIS A 939 -27.09 -27.21 57.15
CA HIS A 939 -28.20 -27.01 56.21
C HIS A 939 -28.64 -25.56 56.29
N LEU A 940 -28.12 -24.73 55.37
CA LEU A 940 -28.31 -23.29 55.39
C LEU A 940 -28.74 -22.76 54.02
N VAL A 941 -29.83 -22.01 53.99
CA VAL A 941 -30.28 -21.23 52.83
C VAL A 941 -30.14 -19.74 53.17
N ASP A 942 -29.25 -19.06 52.46
CA ASP A 942 -29.02 -17.62 52.56
C ASP A 942 -29.63 -16.93 51.34
N GLU A 943 -30.82 -16.36 51.51
CA GLU A 943 -31.54 -15.68 50.42
C GLU A 943 -31.01 -14.28 50.11
N VAL A 944 -30.19 -13.69 50.99
CA VAL A 944 -29.61 -12.36 50.75
C VAL A 944 -28.43 -12.49 49.80
N ASN A 945 -27.53 -13.43 50.10
CA ASN A 945 -26.35 -13.68 49.26
C ASN A 945 -26.63 -14.73 48.16
N GLY A 946 -27.83 -15.31 48.13
CA GLY A 946 -28.25 -16.29 47.13
C GLY A 946 -27.45 -17.58 47.21
N THR A 947 -27.25 -18.18 48.39
CA THR A 947 -26.48 -19.42 48.53
C THR A 947 -27.20 -20.50 49.33
N ILE A 948 -26.91 -21.77 49.00
CA ILE A 948 -27.41 -22.94 49.73
C ILE A 948 -26.21 -23.80 50.11
N THR A 949 -26.01 -24.06 51.40
CA THR A 949 -24.92 -24.91 51.91
C THR A 949 -25.47 -26.14 52.59
N LEU A 950 -25.02 -27.32 52.17
CA LEU A 950 -25.42 -28.62 52.70
C LEU A 950 -24.20 -29.47 53.01
N GLU A 951 -24.08 -29.94 54.25
CA GLU A 951 -23.05 -30.87 54.69
C GLU A 951 -23.70 -32.05 55.40
N ILE A 952 -23.45 -33.26 54.92
CA ILE A 952 -24.03 -34.49 55.46
C ILE A 952 -22.91 -35.50 55.68
N ASP A 953 -22.82 -36.00 56.91
CA ASP A 953 -21.84 -36.99 57.36
C ASP A 953 -22.53 -38.34 57.67
N ASN A 954 -21.74 -39.39 57.87
CA ASN A 954 -22.21 -40.74 58.18
C ASN A 954 -23.25 -41.31 57.19
N LEU A 955 -23.04 -41.13 55.88
CA LEU A 955 -23.89 -41.67 54.79
C LEU A 955 -23.72 -43.18 54.54
N THR A 956 -23.28 -43.92 55.56
CA THR A 956 -23.03 -45.37 55.47
C THR A 956 -24.32 -46.13 55.14
N ASN A 957 -24.33 -46.91 54.06
CA ASN A 957 -25.53 -47.63 53.55
C ASN A 957 -26.71 -46.71 53.17
N PHE A 958 -26.43 -45.48 52.73
CA PHE A 958 -27.44 -44.50 52.30
C PHE A 958 -28.42 -45.06 51.24
N SER A 959 -27.93 -45.82 50.25
CA SER A 959 -28.75 -46.61 49.32
C SER A 959 -27.99 -47.84 48.80
N GLN A 960 -28.74 -48.87 48.41
CA GLN A 960 -28.22 -50.07 47.74
C GLN A 960 -28.39 -50.02 46.21
N ASP A 961 -29.19 -49.07 45.72
CA ASP A 961 -29.45 -48.87 44.29
C ASP A 961 -28.22 -48.31 43.58
N SER A 962 -28.15 -48.50 42.25
CA SER A 962 -27.08 -47.94 41.41
C SER A 962 -27.11 -46.40 41.35
N THR A 963 -28.25 -45.79 41.66
CA THR A 963 -28.46 -44.34 41.74
C THR A 963 -29.42 -44.02 42.87
N ALA A 964 -29.19 -42.93 43.60
CA ALA A 964 -30.07 -42.47 44.67
C ALA A 964 -30.15 -40.94 44.71
N ILE A 965 -31.34 -40.41 44.96
CA ILE A 965 -31.56 -38.97 45.24
C ILE A 965 -31.35 -38.76 46.74
N PHE A 966 -30.61 -37.72 47.12
CA PHE A 966 -30.42 -37.37 48.53
C PHE A 966 -31.16 -36.07 48.91
N GLY A 967 -31.46 -35.20 47.95
CA GLY A 967 -32.33 -34.06 48.23
C GLY A 967 -32.81 -33.32 46.98
N THR A 968 -33.83 -32.48 47.17
CA THR A 968 -34.45 -31.69 46.11
C THR A 968 -34.56 -30.23 46.54
N ILE A 969 -34.05 -29.33 45.71
CA ILE A 969 -34.21 -27.89 45.87
C ILE A 969 -35.41 -27.46 45.02
N THR A 970 -36.40 -26.83 45.64
CA THR A 970 -37.53 -26.23 44.92
C THR A 970 -37.35 -24.72 44.89
N PHE A 971 -37.33 -24.15 43.70
CA PHE A 971 -37.27 -22.71 43.49
C PHE A 971 -38.62 -22.19 43.00
N LYS A 972 -38.93 -20.94 43.34
CA LYS A 972 -40.02 -20.16 42.74
C LYS A 972 -39.44 -19.01 41.92
N ALA A 973 -39.89 -18.87 40.68
CA ALA A 973 -39.53 -17.77 39.80
C ALA A 973 -40.12 -16.45 40.34
N LYS A 974 -39.35 -15.37 40.33
CA LYS A 974 -39.84 -14.01 40.62
C LYS A 974 -40.30 -13.33 39.32
N LYS A 975 -40.98 -12.18 39.41
CA LYS A 975 -41.39 -11.40 38.22
C LYS A 975 -40.22 -10.91 37.36
N THR A 976 -39.06 -10.77 37.97
CA THR A 976 -37.76 -10.42 37.39
C THR A 976 -37.05 -11.61 36.73
N PHE A 977 -37.65 -12.80 36.75
CA PHE A 977 -37.14 -13.98 36.08
C PHE A 977 -37.19 -13.75 34.56
N GLY A 978 -36.03 -13.46 33.96
CA GLY A 978 -35.90 -13.28 32.50
C GLY A 978 -35.97 -14.61 31.74
N ASP A 979 -35.39 -14.67 30.55
CA ASP A 979 -35.48 -15.84 29.65
C ASP A 979 -34.90 -17.14 30.27
N SER A 980 -33.90 -17.01 31.15
CA SER A 980 -33.34 -18.12 31.91
C SER A 980 -32.74 -17.67 33.25
N THR A 981 -32.57 -18.61 34.16
CA THR A 981 -31.71 -18.44 35.33
C THR A 981 -30.80 -19.64 35.50
N LYS A 982 -29.65 -19.41 36.13
CA LYS A 982 -28.64 -20.43 36.41
C LYS A 982 -28.41 -20.56 37.90
N THR A 983 -28.28 -21.79 38.35
CA THR A 983 -27.79 -22.14 39.68
C THR A 983 -26.43 -22.82 39.49
N GLY A 984 -25.42 -22.33 40.19
CA GLY A 984 -24.05 -22.80 40.07
C GLY A 984 -23.60 -23.59 41.29
N MET A 985 -22.73 -24.58 41.10
CA MET A 985 -21.94 -25.15 42.19
C MET A 985 -20.78 -24.20 42.50
N VAL A 986 -20.74 -23.68 43.73
CA VAL A 986 -19.65 -22.83 44.24
C VAL A 986 -18.52 -23.72 44.76
N LEU A 987 -18.86 -24.78 45.51
CA LEU A 987 -17.89 -25.72 46.07
C LEU A 987 -18.57 -27.07 46.33
N GLY A 988 -18.02 -28.14 45.75
CA GLY A 988 -18.39 -29.52 46.03
C GLY A 988 -17.21 -30.29 46.62
N ALA A 989 -17.48 -31.07 47.67
CA ALA A 989 -16.51 -31.92 48.33
C ALA A 989 -17.17 -33.22 48.81
N MET A 990 -16.53 -34.38 48.63
CA MET A 990 -17.03 -35.64 49.17
C MET A 990 -15.93 -36.53 49.73
N ILE A 991 -16.34 -37.51 50.54
CA ILE A 991 -15.48 -38.53 51.12
C ILE A 991 -16.03 -39.91 50.77
N VAL A 992 -15.17 -40.76 50.20
CA VAL A 992 -15.48 -42.12 49.73
C VAL A 992 -14.65 -43.15 50.50
N GLY A 993 -15.29 -44.24 50.93
CA GLY A 993 -14.64 -45.34 51.66
C GLY A 993 -14.12 -44.87 53.02
N SER A 994 -12.94 -45.32 53.41
CA SER A 994 -12.23 -44.88 54.62
C SER A 994 -11.19 -43.79 54.34
N ASN A 995 -11.14 -43.24 53.12
CA ASN A 995 -10.18 -42.20 52.77
C ASN A 995 -10.57 -40.89 53.47
N PRO A 996 -9.83 -40.41 54.48
CA PRO A 996 -10.25 -39.22 55.24
C PRO A 996 -10.11 -37.92 54.44
N ALA A 997 -9.53 -37.96 53.24
CA ALA A 997 -9.31 -36.77 52.44
C ALA A 997 -10.53 -36.40 51.59
N SER A 998 -10.89 -35.11 51.63
CA SER A 998 -11.97 -34.55 50.82
C SER A 998 -11.57 -34.48 49.35
N GLN A 999 -12.38 -35.10 48.48
CA GLN A 999 -12.25 -35.00 47.03
C GLN A 999 -13.20 -33.91 46.53
N ARG A 1000 -12.65 -32.91 45.82
CA ARG A 1000 -13.46 -31.84 45.22
C ARG A 1000 -14.09 -32.32 43.92
N PHE A 1001 -15.22 -31.72 43.57
CA PHE A 1001 -15.90 -31.94 42.30
C PHE A 1001 -16.71 -30.71 41.92
N VAL A 1002 -17.15 -30.66 40.67
CA VAL A 1002 -18.03 -29.63 40.12
C VAL A 1002 -19.31 -30.31 39.62
N LEU A 1003 -20.38 -29.53 39.49
CA LEU A 1003 -21.60 -29.96 38.79
C LEU A 1003 -21.85 -29.06 37.57
N PRO A 1004 -22.49 -29.58 36.52
CA PRO A 1004 -22.94 -28.77 35.41
C PRO A 1004 -23.73 -27.55 35.89
N GLU A 1005 -23.72 -26.47 35.11
CA GLU A 1005 -24.63 -25.35 35.40
C GLU A 1005 -26.08 -25.84 35.33
N MET A 1006 -26.80 -25.61 36.41
CA MET A 1006 -28.20 -26.00 36.55
C MET A 1006 -29.06 -24.87 36.01
N GLN A 1007 -29.59 -25.06 34.81
CA GLN A 1007 -30.36 -24.03 34.10
C GLN A 1007 -31.83 -24.41 34.02
N THR A 1008 -32.69 -23.41 34.18
CA THR A 1008 -34.10 -23.50 33.85
C THR A 1008 -34.49 -22.32 32.96
N ASN A 1009 -35.42 -22.55 32.04
CA ASN A 1009 -35.86 -21.57 31.07
C ASN A 1009 -37.30 -21.13 31.35
N LEU A 1010 -37.58 -19.85 31.13
CA LEU A 1010 -38.93 -19.33 31.18
C LEU A 1010 -39.70 -19.85 29.95
N VAL A 1011 -40.83 -20.50 30.19
CA VAL A 1011 -41.76 -20.90 29.14
C VAL A 1011 -43.09 -20.19 29.35
N TYR A 1012 -43.79 -19.98 28.24
CA TYR A 1012 -45.09 -19.32 28.22
C TYR A 1012 -46.15 -20.31 27.74
N ASP A 1013 -47.37 -20.17 28.27
CA ASP A 1013 -48.50 -21.00 27.86
C ASP A 1013 -48.87 -20.80 26.38
N TYR A 1014 -48.63 -19.59 25.88
CA TYR A 1014 -48.87 -19.20 24.50
C TYR A 1014 -47.60 -18.64 23.84
N THR A 1015 -47.55 -18.69 22.51
CA THR A 1015 -46.53 -18.00 21.72
C THR A 1015 -47.20 -16.90 20.93
N LEU A 1016 -46.76 -15.66 21.13
CA LEU A 1016 -47.14 -14.52 20.33
C LEU A 1016 -46.00 -14.20 19.36
N THR A 1017 -46.34 -14.08 18.09
CA THR A 1017 -45.45 -13.60 17.04
C THR A 1017 -46.08 -12.43 16.31
N VAL A 1018 -45.26 -11.61 15.67
CA VAL A 1018 -45.72 -10.42 14.95
C VAL A 1018 -45.01 -10.32 13.60
N GLN A 1019 -45.76 -9.94 12.58
CA GLN A 1019 -45.28 -9.63 11.23
C GLN A 1019 -45.84 -8.29 10.79
N GLY A 1020 -45.20 -7.64 9.80
CA GLY A 1020 -45.66 -6.36 9.26
C GLY A 1020 -45.34 -5.17 10.17
N THR A 1021 -44.06 -4.92 10.40
CA THR A 1021 -43.55 -3.84 11.28
C THR A 1021 -42.92 -2.67 10.52
N LYS A 1022 -42.96 -2.68 9.19
CA LYS A 1022 -42.48 -1.55 8.38
C LYS A 1022 -43.57 -0.49 8.19
N ALA A 1023 -43.16 0.76 8.03
CA ALA A 1023 -44.07 1.87 7.80
C ALA A 1023 -45.03 1.57 6.62
N GLY A 1024 -46.34 1.67 6.88
CA GLY A 1024 -47.40 1.39 5.90
C GLY A 1024 -47.78 -0.09 5.70
N GLU A 1025 -47.07 -1.07 6.29
CA GLU A 1025 -47.47 -2.48 6.24
C GLU A 1025 -48.62 -2.78 7.22
N ARG A 1026 -49.36 -3.88 7.00
CA ARG A 1026 -50.35 -4.33 7.97
C ARG A 1026 -49.69 -5.23 9.00
N THR A 1027 -49.75 -4.84 10.28
CA THR A 1027 -49.25 -5.67 11.38
C THR A 1027 -50.19 -6.84 11.65
N ILE A 1028 -49.64 -8.04 11.75
CA ILE A 1028 -50.37 -9.28 12.05
C ILE A 1028 -49.76 -9.90 13.30
N PHE A 1029 -50.54 -9.96 14.38
CA PHE A 1029 -50.23 -10.74 15.57
C PHE A 1029 -50.78 -12.15 15.39
N THR A 1030 -49.96 -13.17 15.66
CA THR A 1030 -50.37 -14.57 15.66
C THR A 1030 -50.12 -15.17 17.04
N CYS A 1031 -51.16 -15.68 17.68
CA CYS A 1031 -51.11 -16.32 18.99
C CYS A 1031 -51.41 -17.82 18.87
N THR A 1032 -50.48 -18.65 19.32
CA THR A 1032 -50.62 -20.12 19.34
C THR A 1032 -50.42 -20.70 20.73
N ASP A 1033 -50.95 -21.89 20.99
CA ASP A 1033 -50.62 -22.66 22.19
C ASP A 1033 -49.23 -23.33 22.07
N SER A 1034 -48.83 -24.03 23.12
CA SER A 1034 -47.55 -24.77 23.17
C SER A 1034 -47.43 -25.89 22.13
N ASN A 1035 -48.52 -26.34 21.51
CA ASN A 1035 -48.53 -27.30 20.42
C ASN A 1035 -48.59 -26.64 19.03
N GLY A 1036 -48.57 -25.30 18.98
CA GLY A 1036 -48.70 -24.53 17.75
C GLY A 1036 -50.14 -24.36 17.24
N ASN A 1037 -51.16 -24.77 18.01
CA ASN A 1037 -52.55 -24.58 17.60
C ASN A 1037 -52.98 -23.11 17.79
N PRO A 1038 -53.82 -22.55 16.90
CA PRO A 1038 -54.33 -21.19 17.05
C PRO A 1038 -55.11 -20.97 18.36
N VAL A 1039 -54.83 -19.86 19.05
CA VAL A 1039 -55.57 -19.45 20.25
C VAL A 1039 -56.61 -18.42 19.87
N THR A 1040 -57.85 -18.87 19.72
CA THR A 1040 -59.02 -18.02 19.40
C THR A 1040 -59.41 -17.14 20.58
N LYS A 1041 -59.80 -15.88 20.34
CA LYS A 1041 -60.22 -14.91 21.38
C LYS A 1041 -59.18 -14.63 22.47
N ALA A 1042 -57.90 -14.62 22.12
CA ALA A 1042 -56.85 -14.13 23.02
C ALA A 1042 -56.75 -12.60 22.89
N GLY A 1043 -56.82 -11.90 24.02
CA GLY A 1043 -56.64 -10.45 24.05
C GLY A 1043 -55.15 -10.11 23.90
N ILE A 1044 -54.80 -9.20 23.00
CA ILE A 1044 -53.46 -8.67 22.80
C ILE A 1044 -53.35 -7.32 23.49
N TYR A 1045 -52.52 -7.27 24.52
CA TYR A 1045 -52.30 -6.13 25.39
C TYR A 1045 -50.99 -5.47 25.02
N MET A 1046 -50.97 -4.14 25.04
CA MET A 1046 -49.72 -3.38 25.04
C MET A 1046 -49.23 -3.31 26.49
N GLU A 1047 -47.92 -3.40 26.70
CA GLU A 1047 -47.35 -3.38 28.04
C GLU A 1047 -47.78 -2.12 28.81
N GLY A 1048 -48.28 -2.30 30.03
CA GLY A 1048 -48.80 -1.23 30.89
C GLY A 1048 -50.30 -0.90 30.72
N THR A 1049 -51.05 -1.60 29.86
CA THR A 1049 -52.49 -1.32 29.67
C THR A 1049 -53.40 -2.35 30.33
N ALA A 1050 -54.55 -1.89 30.85
CA ALA A 1050 -55.53 -2.74 31.55
C ALA A 1050 -56.53 -3.46 30.62
N ALA A 1051 -56.62 -3.04 29.35
CA ALA A 1051 -57.53 -3.61 28.34
C ALA A 1051 -56.74 -4.04 27.08
N PRO A 1052 -57.20 -5.08 26.36
CA PRO A 1052 -56.57 -5.50 25.12
C PRO A 1052 -56.87 -4.50 24.00
N PHE A 1053 -55.88 -4.23 23.15
CA PHE A 1053 -56.06 -3.40 21.96
C PHE A 1053 -56.67 -4.19 20.80
N PHE A 1054 -56.34 -5.48 20.72
CA PHE A 1054 -56.79 -6.38 19.67
C PHE A 1054 -57.19 -7.72 20.27
N GLU A 1055 -58.02 -8.48 19.57
CA GLU A 1055 -58.41 -9.83 19.95
C GLU A 1055 -58.22 -10.77 18.74
N THR A 1056 -57.71 -11.97 18.97
CA THR A 1056 -57.47 -12.94 17.89
C THR A 1056 -58.75 -13.60 17.38
N GLY A 1057 -58.84 -13.79 16.06
CA GLY A 1057 -59.91 -14.53 15.39
C GLY A 1057 -59.79 -16.05 15.56
N GLU A 1058 -60.65 -16.81 14.87
CA GLU A 1058 -60.64 -18.29 14.91
C GLU A 1058 -59.34 -18.92 14.38
N ASP A 1059 -58.60 -18.19 13.56
CA ASP A 1059 -57.30 -18.55 13.03
C ASP A 1059 -56.13 -18.16 13.97
N GLY A 1060 -56.43 -17.66 15.17
CA GLY A 1060 -55.44 -17.23 16.17
C GLY A 1060 -54.75 -15.92 15.81
N LYS A 1061 -55.25 -15.15 14.84
CA LYS A 1061 -54.61 -13.92 14.37
C LYS A 1061 -55.42 -12.67 14.67
N ALA A 1062 -54.73 -11.56 14.91
CA ALA A 1062 -55.32 -10.22 14.94
C ALA A 1062 -54.50 -9.30 14.03
N SER A 1063 -55.17 -8.49 13.21
CA SER A 1063 -54.48 -7.71 12.19
C SER A 1063 -54.91 -6.24 12.19
N THR A 1064 -53.93 -5.34 12.21
CA THR A 1064 -54.12 -3.89 12.32
C THR A 1064 -53.18 -3.13 11.39
N GLY A 1065 -53.64 -2.00 10.84
CA GLY A 1065 -52.80 -1.08 10.07
C GLY A 1065 -52.33 0.14 10.87
N ILE A 1066 -52.78 0.29 12.12
CA ILE A 1066 -52.56 1.53 12.87
C ILE A 1066 -51.15 1.66 13.44
N LEU A 1067 -50.48 0.53 13.73
CA LEU A 1067 -49.19 0.52 14.41
C LEU A 1067 -48.05 1.00 13.51
N THR A 1068 -48.11 0.67 12.22
CA THR A 1068 -47.12 1.07 11.19
C THR A 1068 -47.34 2.48 10.64
N LEU A 1069 -48.35 3.20 11.15
CA LEU A 1069 -48.49 4.65 10.92
C LEU A 1069 -47.73 5.48 11.98
N LEU A 1070 -47.19 4.82 13.01
CA LEU A 1070 -46.36 5.49 14.02
C LEU A 1070 -44.98 5.81 13.42
N PRO A 1071 -44.28 6.85 13.94
CA PRO A 1071 -42.95 7.23 13.43
C PRO A 1071 -41.95 6.08 13.44
N THR A 1072 -41.11 5.99 12.40
CA THR A 1072 -39.97 5.06 12.34
C THR A 1072 -39.10 5.20 13.59
N GLY A 1073 -38.73 4.08 14.20
CA GLY A 1073 -38.01 4.00 15.47
C GLY A 1073 -38.92 3.88 16.70
N THR A 1074 -40.26 3.98 16.55
CA THR A 1074 -41.18 3.77 17.68
C THR A 1074 -41.11 2.32 18.15
N GLU A 1075 -40.87 2.12 19.46
CA GLU A 1075 -40.81 0.81 20.09
C GLU A 1075 -42.05 0.54 20.96
N LEU A 1076 -42.69 -0.61 20.77
CA LEU A 1076 -43.86 -1.04 21.57
C LEU A 1076 -43.73 -2.51 21.95
N THR A 1077 -44.15 -2.88 23.16
CA THR A 1077 -44.17 -4.29 23.61
C THR A 1077 -45.60 -4.78 23.76
N PHE A 1078 -45.89 -5.98 23.23
CA PHE A 1078 -47.21 -6.61 23.27
C PHE A 1078 -47.17 -7.99 23.92
N ARG A 1079 -48.30 -8.42 24.48
CA ARG A 1079 -48.49 -9.76 25.06
C ARG A 1079 -49.92 -10.24 24.88
N ALA A 1080 -50.12 -11.52 24.57
CA ALA A 1080 -51.43 -12.14 24.48
C ALA A 1080 -51.81 -12.81 25.80
N MET A 1081 -53.07 -12.65 26.22
CA MET A 1081 -53.60 -13.23 27.45
C MET A 1081 -55.00 -13.80 27.23
N LYS A 1082 -55.26 -14.98 27.81
CA LYS A 1082 -56.58 -15.64 27.82
C LYS A 1082 -56.67 -16.63 28.97
N ASP A 1083 -57.80 -16.68 29.68
CA ASP A 1083 -58.08 -17.66 30.76
C ASP A 1083 -56.96 -17.75 31.83
N GLY A 1084 -56.33 -16.61 32.17
CA GLY A 1084 -55.22 -16.54 33.13
C GLY A 1084 -53.85 -16.97 32.60
N LYS A 1085 -53.78 -17.47 31.35
CA LYS A 1085 -52.55 -17.85 30.65
C LYS A 1085 -51.98 -16.70 29.83
N LYS A 1086 -50.67 -16.69 29.64
CA LYS A 1086 -49.95 -15.59 28.98
C LYS A 1086 -48.98 -16.08 27.90
N SER A 1087 -48.77 -15.25 26.88
CA SER A 1087 -47.74 -15.47 25.86
C SER A 1087 -46.36 -14.97 26.27
N ASN A 1088 -45.33 -15.21 25.44
CA ASN A 1088 -44.12 -14.40 25.47
C ASN A 1088 -44.43 -12.92 25.15
N PRO A 1089 -43.68 -11.96 25.71
CA PRO A 1089 -43.73 -10.58 25.26
C PRO A 1089 -43.09 -10.47 23.86
N VAL A 1090 -43.61 -9.56 23.05
CA VAL A 1090 -43.09 -9.26 21.71
C VAL A 1090 -42.88 -7.77 21.59
N LYS A 1091 -41.61 -7.37 21.44
CA LYS A 1091 -41.24 -5.99 21.13
C LYS A 1091 -41.26 -5.78 19.62
N ILE A 1092 -41.96 -4.74 19.17
CA ILE A 1092 -41.89 -4.25 17.80
C ILE A 1092 -41.15 -2.93 17.76
N VAL A 1093 -40.40 -2.71 16.68
CA VAL A 1093 -39.80 -1.43 16.31
C VAL A 1093 -40.30 -1.10 14.92
N ILE A 1094 -40.90 0.08 14.75
CA ILE A 1094 -41.34 0.51 13.41
C ILE A 1094 -40.11 0.84 12.58
N THR A 1095 -39.97 0.19 11.44
CA THR A 1095 -38.80 0.31 10.55
C THR A 1095 -39.21 0.93 9.20
N GLU A 1096 -38.26 1.49 8.47
CA GLU A 1096 -38.52 2.07 7.13
C GLU A 1096 -39.02 1.04 6.12
#